data_AF-A0A8X7QN15-F1
#
_entry.id   AF-A0A8X7QN15-F1
#
_cell.length_a   1.000
_cell.length_b   1.000
_cell.length_c   1.000
_cell.angle_alpha   90.00
_cell.angle_beta   90.00
_cell.angle_gamma   90.00
#
_symmetry.space_group_name_H-M   'P 1'
#
loop_
_entity.id
_entity.type
_entity.pdbx_description
1 polymer ?
#
loop_
_entity_poly.entity_id
_entity_poly.type
_entity_poly.pdbx_seq_one_letter_code
_entity_poly.pdbx_strand_id
1 'polypeptide(L)'
;MDPSVFKIAEEDERLHKIAKDHFAQGNPIKALEVLEDGYSRRGQDNSPGMFHFLQGSILYHLAKKAENSDMKFVFLLGCVEPFTEDFGIHAFAANSLFEIAKQLDSASYYKKAAKHARESLSLLESFRELDANELQTKGTLANILKEAELKILRGCTGKSSVPPLGESKGARDTVRSGSNNAADKRLRSHWASMSAEAKKNFMKVSVSKLRGYVERLYGEEGKEALDEVLDSTRTNMKWRFWMCRTCSQKFFYVKKFRNHLEQEHGGKYKPATRKHTPEMVNEVWAGMILAGGWEPVDVVAAADMIKTRLEFVKEFVYEEGWSKDWPLAADEERSKLLKGIKFLLVSLWERKVLPFTTLEWMLEFPILAQFEVTETLTTECGLVGTPQRICFWNCHELKRILDLLTIKKFVRDDGTDLVCRAVERLCSRTRVQEKIEFDDQFSSMLLDRRLLRGEIDPFDDEGTIDVCKHDYYAKTHPQGDDIITWLLDYPMRDGSFEFPRSVRAHNLDMCVAILRAIHFTCRDLATKYAKKMENLCYYRALINATNLCTSEDEKRRIAPEGEGDVVYAPLLGDMCEEFKTGDGDAPNGILFVCAVRDILEEASDPTFDFDDLEACLDLIHGHQDLSDDKVLKSIERLKVVVSNKVLLADSKILLIENSRTSMLNELTRLSAFDYRSYIRNLLKRFMREELNELVKMDAIAKVAAAEADLLSREKQEKEKKSRSKNKKRGVIKKTSTSTSTDTEHNVEPETSPPLKPVEEDCVEPEDTLSGERGGLDISANTDNQEETAKDMQNIPEEDLLSKHMESPLVAAATRCNLALDMTLKALCKIKVLKEYLVRNRHQFADNQEGQVPYALRDYFTAFAWKEIKDGMYSYLLGNVLASLEEVHSMSRGAAELLVSILEFWPCWKTPDIESCVTHIFTLEEYERMTCSKCRKNPNYPEQSSYGVVVAADSIRDLKCAFGKMKLEDILKLIRMEYTMLCDTKTEGCGKANFVQHIISKCPPIFTIVLIWEKNETANEINETTKALDWEIDVSRLYEGLEPNTTYRLVSMVGCGEEEEYLCLAFRKFRWVSYRHEALAKKVVGSWKNVVRFCEERKVRPEILFYEAVKK
;
A
#
# COMPACT_ATOMS: atom_id res chain seq x y z
N MET A 1 -46.21 3.68 42.11
CA MET A 1 -45.17 3.20 41.19
C MET A 1 -45.81 2.19 40.24
N ASP A 2 -45.36 2.13 39.00
CA ASP A 2 -45.89 1.19 38.00
C ASP A 2 -45.35 -0.23 38.25
N PRO A 3 -46.21 -1.28 38.31
CA PRO A 3 -45.78 -2.68 38.36
C PRO A 3 -44.84 -3.13 37.23
N SER A 4 -44.74 -2.41 36.12
CA SER A 4 -43.76 -2.68 35.05
C SER A 4 -42.31 -2.53 35.56
N VAL A 5 -42.03 -1.51 36.37
CA VAL A 5 -40.68 -1.14 36.82
C VAL A 5 -40.08 -2.22 37.73
N PHE A 6 -40.88 -2.79 38.63
CA PHE A 6 -40.44 -3.88 39.50
C PHE A 6 -40.08 -5.16 38.72
N LYS A 7 -40.86 -5.50 37.69
CA LYS A 7 -40.58 -6.65 36.83
C LYS A 7 -39.33 -6.46 35.97
N ILE A 8 -39.07 -5.22 35.54
CA ILE A 8 -37.84 -4.84 34.83
C ILE A 8 -36.62 -5.03 35.74
N ALA A 9 -36.67 -4.53 36.97
CA ALA A 9 -35.58 -4.70 37.94
C ALA A 9 -35.31 -6.17 38.29
N GLU A 10 -36.36 -6.98 38.47
CA GLU A 10 -36.25 -8.42 38.74
C GLU A 10 -35.68 -9.21 37.54
N GLU A 11 -36.06 -8.84 36.30
CA GLU A 11 -35.46 -9.39 35.08
C GLU A 11 -33.96 -9.02 34.98
N ASP A 12 -33.61 -7.77 35.25
CA ASP A 12 -32.24 -7.28 35.11
C ASP A 12 -31.31 -7.87 36.19
N GLU A 13 -31.75 -7.97 37.44
CA GLU A 13 -31.00 -8.66 38.50
C GLU A 13 -30.78 -10.14 38.13
N ARG A 14 -31.79 -10.81 37.58
CA ARG A 14 -31.67 -12.19 37.09
C ARG A 14 -30.66 -12.32 35.95
N LEU A 15 -30.65 -11.41 34.98
CA LEU A 15 -29.68 -11.41 33.87
C LEU A 15 -28.25 -11.16 34.38
N HIS A 16 -28.05 -10.16 35.26
CA HIS A 16 -26.76 -9.90 35.91
C HIS A 16 -26.26 -11.12 36.68
N LYS A 17 -27.14 -11.81 37.43
CA LYS A 17 -26.78 -13.04 38.15
C LYS A 17 -26.33 -14.15 37.20
N ILE A 18 -27.06 -14.42 36.11
CA ILE A 18 -26.68 -15.44 35.12
C ILE A 18 -25.32 -15.11 34.48
N ALA A 19 -25.08 -13.84 34.13
CA ALA A 19 -23.79 -13.41 33.60
C ALA A 19 -22.65 -13.58 34.63
N LYS A 20 -22.89 -13.23 35.89
CA LYS A 20 -21.94 -13.37 36.99
C LYS A 20 -21.61 -14.84 37.28
N ASP A 21 -22.60 -15.72 37.28
CA ASP A 21 -22.43 -17.16 37.49
C ASP A 21 -21.61 -17.78 36.34
N HIS A 22 -21.88 -17.42 35.08
CA HIS A 22 -21.05 -17.84 33.94
C HIS A 22 -19.61 -17.30 34.00
N PHE A 23 -19.41 -16.06 34.46
CA PHE A 23 -18.07 -15.51 34.65
C PHE A 23 -17.30 -16.24 35.76
N ALA A 24 -17.95 -16.55 36.88
CA ALA A 24 -17.38 -17.34 37.97
C ALA A 24 -17.03 -18.79 37.55
N GLN A 25 -17.82 -19.38 36.66
CA GLN A 25 -17.54 -20.67 36.00
C GLN A 25 -16.36 -20.61 35.00
N GLY A 26 -15.79 -19.44 34.75
CA GLY A 26 -14.68 -19.26 33.81
C GLY A 26 -15.10 -19.09 32.34
N ASN A 27 -16.38 -18.80 32.06
CA ASN A 27 -16.96 -18.65 30.72
C ASN A 27 -17.26 -17.17 30.37
N PRO A 28 -16.24 -16.29 30.21
CA PRO A 28 -16.44 -14.86 30.02
C PRO A 28 -17.22 -14.51 28.74
N ILE A 29 -17.06 -15.28 27.66
CA ILE A 29 -17.80 -15.06 26.40
C ILE A 29 -19.32 -15.26 26.63
N LYS A 30 -19.71 -16.27 27.41
CA LYS A 30 -21.13 -16.52 27.73
C LYS A 30 -21.71 -15.45 28.65
N ALA A 31 -20.92 -14.94 29.59
CA ALA A 31 -21.28 -13.79 30.40
C ALA A 31 -21.50 -12.52 29.55
N LEU A 32 -20.65 -12.29 28.54
CA LEU A 32 -20.83 -11.17 27.59
C LEU A 32 -22.07 -11.35 26.69
N GLU A 33 -22.40 -12.56 26.22
CA GLU A 33 -23.64 -12.79 25.45
C GLU A 33 -24.88 -12.36 26.26
N VAL A 34 -24.93 -12.70 27.56
CA VAL A 34 -26.06 -12.39 28.45
C VAL A 34 -26.15 -10.89 28.77
N LEU A 35 -25.02 -10.20 28.92
CA LEU A 35 -24.98 -8.75 29.13
C LEU A 35 -25.41 -7.98 27.87
N GLU A 36 -24.95 -8.40 26.69
CA GLU A 36 -25.36 -7.82 25.41
C GLU A 36 -26.84 -8.07 25.07
N ASP A 37 -27.42 -9.20 25.51
CA ASP A 37 -28.88 -9.42 25.51
C ASP A 37 -29.65 -8.44 26.40
N GLY A 38 -29.06 -8.02 27.53
CA GLY A 38 -29.63 -7.00 28.40
C GLY A 38 -29.56 -5.61 27.77
N TYR A 39 -28.38 -5.20 27.30
CA TYR A 39 -28.17 -3.93 26.60
C TYR A 39 -29.10 -3.78 25.39
N SER A 40 -29.35 -4.85 24.63
CA SER A 40 -30.28 -4.84 23.49
C SER A 40 -31.76 -4.65 23.86
N ARG A 41 -32.17 -4.82 25.13
CA ARG A 41 -33.57 -4.65 25.59
C ARG A 41 -33.83 -3.29 26.22
N ARG A 42 -32.81 -2.67 26.84
CA ARG A 42 -32.94 -1.40 27.57
C ARG A 42 -32.35 -0.21 26.82
N GLY A 43 -31.35 -0.43 25.97
CA GLY A 43 -30.42 0.60 25.52
C GLY A 43 -29.32 0.84 26.56
N GLN A 44 -28.14 1.28 26.11
CA GLN A 44 -26.96 1.39 26.99
C GLN A 44 -27.18 2.41 28.12
N ASP A 45 -27.69 3.61 27.79
CA ASP A 45 -27.90 4.70 28.74
C ASP A 45 -28.97 4.41 29.81
N ASN A 46 -29.84 3.41 29.58
CA ASN A 46 -30.89 2.98 30.52
C ASN A 46 -30.55 1.67 31.24
N SER A 47 -29.35 1.11 31.06
CA SER A 47 -28.96 -0.18 31.64
C SER A 47 -28.42 -0.01 33.07
N PRO A 48 -28.69 -0.93 34.01
CA PRO A 48 -28.22 -0.80 35.39
C PRO A 48 -26.68 -0.79 35.51
N GLY A 49 -26.13 0.07 36.37
CA GLY A 49 -24.67 0.21 36.62
C GLY A 49 -23.93 -1.11 36.84
N MET A 50 -24.58 -2.09 37.51
CA MET A 50 -24.03 -3.43 37.73
C MET A 50 -23.72 -4.21 36.43
N PHE A 51 -24.41 -3.94 35.32
CA PHE A 51 -24.07 -4.53 34.01
C PHE A 51 -22.76 -3.94 33.49
N HIS A 52 -22.60 -2.62 33.58
CA HIS A 52 -21.38 -1.91 33.17
C HIS A 52 -20.18 -2.35 34.02
N PHE A 53 -20.34 -2.38 35.35
CA PHE A 53 -19.32 -2.89 36.27
C PHE A 53 -18.90 -4.33 35.95
N LEU A 54 -19.86 -5.24 35.70
CA LEU A 54 -19.55 -6.63 35.37
C LEU A 54 -18.89 -6.75 33.99
N GLN A 55 -19.35 -6.00 32.98
CA GLN A 55 -18.74 -6.00 31.65
C GLN A 55 -17.30 -5.46 31.69
N GLY A 56 -17.07 -4.33 32.36
CA GLY A 56 -15.74 -3.79 32.62
C GLY A 56 -14.84 -4.80 33.34
N SER A 57 -15.38 -5.50 34.34
CA SER A 57 -14.66 -6.54 35.09
C SER A 57 -14.27 -7.75 34.23
N ILE A 58 -15.15 -8.20 33.32
CA ILE A 58 -14.85 -9.27 32.37
C ILE A 58 -13.74 -8.83 31.40
N LEU A 59 -13.87 -7.64 30.81
CA LEU A 59 -12.86 -7.09 29.90
C LEU A 59 -11.50 -6.89 30.59
N TYR A 60 -11.48 -6.39 31.83
CA TYR A 60 -10.26 -6.22 32.61
C TYR A 60 -9.61 -7.56 33.01
N HIS A 61 -10.41 -8.61 33.25
CA HIS A 61 -9.91 -9.97 33.45
C HIS A 61 -9.32 -10.58 32.18
N LEU A 62 -9.94 -10.33 31.01
CA LEU A 62 -9.39 -10.70 29.71
C LEU A 62 -8.06 -9.97 29.43
N ALA A 63 -7.97 -8.67 29.75
CA ALA A 63 -6.74 -7.89 29.67
C ALA A 63 -5.60 -8.47 30.55
N LYS A 64 -5.92 -8.99 31.74
CA LYS A 64 -4.95 -9.67 32.63
C LYS A 64 -4.52 -11.04 32.12
N LYS A 65 -5.34 -11.73 31.33
CA LYS A 65 -5.03 -13.04 30.72
C LYS A 65 -4.41 -12.95 29.31
N ALA A 66 -4.46 -11.78 28.67
CA ALA A 66 -3.97 -11.60 27.31
C ALA A 66 -2.43 -11.55 27.25
N GLU A 67 -1.83 -12.62 26.75
CA GLU A 67 -0.38 -12.72 26.46
C GLU A 67 0.08 -11.71 25.40
N ASN A 68 -0.77 -11.38 24.44
CA ASN A 68 -0.45 -10.44 23.37
C ASN A 68 -0.71 -8.98 23.81
N SER A 69 0.33 -8.14 23.72
CA SER A 69 0.29 -6.71 24.10
C SER A 69 -0.82 -5.90 23.45
N ASP A 70 -1.14 -6.21 22.19
CA ASP A 70 -2.09 -5.43 21.40
C ASP A 70 -3.54 -5.85 21.74
N MET A 71 -3.77 -7.14 22.03
CA MET A 71 -5.05 -7.62 22.58
C MET A 71 -5.28 -7.13 24.02
N LYS A 72 -4.23 -7.17 24.87
CA LYS A 72 -4.27 -6.57 26.22
C LYS A 72 -4.67 -5.10 26.14
N PHE A 73 -4.09 -4.34 25.20
CA PHE A 73 -4.44 -2.94 24.98
C PHE A 73 -5.92 -2.76 24.63
N VAL A 74 -6.45 -3.53 23.67
CA VAL A 74 -7.88 -3.45 23.28
C VAL A 74 -8.80 -3.70 24.47
N PHE A 75 -8.51 -4.73 25.28
CA PHE A 75 -9.31 -5.04 26.46
C PHE A 75 -9.20 -3.96 27.56
N LEU A 76 -8.02 -3.38 27.79
CA LEU A 76 -7.84 -2.25 28.71
C LEU A 76 -8.56 -0.98 28.24
N LEU A 77 -8.59 -0.71 26.93
CA LEU A 77 -9.27 0.47 26.38
C LEU A 77 -10.79 0.29 26.41
N GLY A 78 -11.26 -0.92 26.08
CA GLY A 78 -12.68 -1.27 26.11
C GLY A 78 -13.28 -1.33 27.52
N CYS A 79 -12.50 -1.62 28.56
CA CYS A 79 -13.01 -1.59 29.93
C CYS A 79 -13.08 -0.17 30.54
N VAL A 80 -12.53 0.87 29.90
CA VAL A 80 -12.63 2.24 30.44
C VAL A 80 -14.07 2.73 30.48
N GLU A 81 -14.82 2.63 29.36
CA GLU A 81 -16.16 3.22 29.29
C GLU A 81 -17.12 2.67 30.35
N PRO A 82 -17.26 1.33 30.56
CA PRO A 82 -18.17 0.81 31.56
C PRO A 82 -17.79 1.23 33.00
N PHE A 83 -16.50 1.35 33.31
CA PHE A 83 -16.01 1.89 34.59
C PHE A 83 -16.07 3.44 34.68
N THR A 84 -16.67 4.11 33.69
CA THR A 84 -17.04 5.53 33.76
C THR A 84 -18.55 5.77 33.55
N GLU A 85 -19.33 4.69 33.49
CA GLU A 85 -20.80 4.70 33.56
C GLU A 85 -21.29 4.15 34.92
N ASP A 86 -20.54 3.21 35.53
CA ASP A 86 -20.71 2.88 36.95
C ASP A 86 -20.06 3.97 37.83
N PHE A 87 -20.85 4.55 38.75
CA PHE A 87 -20.40 5.58 39.70
C PHE A 87 -19.77 4.98 40.98
N GLY A 88 -19.35 3.71 40.92
CA GLY A 88 -18.78 2.97 42.04
C GLY A 88 -17.37 3.43 42.44
N ILE A 89 -17.04 3.24 43.72
CA ILE A 89 -15.70 3.52 44.26
C ILE A 89 -14.75 2.39 43.84
N HIS A 90 -14.12 2.52 42.68
CA HIS A 90 -13.19 1.53 42.18
C HIS A 90 -12.01 2.12 41.40
N ALA A 91 -10.82 1.55 41.57
CA ALA A 91 -9.61 2.00 40.87
C ALA A 91 -9.54 1.59 39.38
N PHE A 92 -10.52 0.86 38.84
CA PHE A 92 -10.36 0.18 37.55
C PHE A 92 -10.21 1.11 36.34
N ALA A 93 -11.01 2.18 36.23
CA ALA A 93 -10.86 3.15 35.13
C ALA A 93 -9.48 3.83 35.17
N ALA A 94 -9.11 4.38 36.33
CA ALA A 94 -7.82 5.04 36.53
C ALA A 94 -6.64 4.10 36.26
N ASN A 95 -6.69 2.86 36.77
CA ASN A 95 -5.63 1.87 36.57
C ASN A 95 -5.52 1.41 35.10
N SER A 96 -6.65 1.23 34.41
CA SER A 96 -6.64 0.79 33.00
C SER A 96 -6.08 1.89 32.09
N LEU A 97 -6.47 3.14 32.31
CA LEU A 97 -5.88 4.31 31.65
C LEU A 97 -4.38 4.48 31.99
N PHE A 98 -3.96 4.12 33.21
CA PHE A 98 -2.57 4.20 33.65
C PHE A 98 -1.67 3.12 33.02
N GLU A 99 -2.15 1.89 32.92
CA GLU A 99 -1.44 0.80 32.21
C GLU A 99 -1.36 1.09 30.69
N ILE A 100 -2.42 1.65 30.10
CA ILE A 100 -2.39 2.21 28.74
C ILE A 100 -1.32 3.31 28.61
N ALA A 101 -1.26 4.25 29.57
CA ALA A 101 -0.27 5.32 29.57
C ALA A 101 1.16 4.80 29.62
N LYS A 102 1.43 3.73 30.37
CA LYS A 102 2.74 3.05 30.39
C LYS A 102 3.07 2.37 29.05
N GLN A 103 2.11 1.69 28.42
CA GLN A 103 2.32 0.97 27.16
C GLN A 103 2.61 1.90 25.96
N LEU A 104 1.99 3.08 25.95
CA LEU A 104 2.22 4.12 24.93
C LEU A 104 3.36 5.09 25.29
N ASP A 105 3.74 5.18 26.56
CA ASP A 105 4.48 6.33 27.15
C ASP A 105 3.75 7.66 26.86
N SER A 106 2.43 7.67 27.12
CA SER A 106 1.54 8.76 26.70
C SER A 106 1.20 9.74 27.82
N ALA A 107 1.73 10.96 27.69
CA ALA A 107 1.33 12.09 28.54
C ALA A 107 -0.19 12.40 28.48
N SER A 108 -0.88 11.99 27.41
CA SER A 108 -2.34 12.18 27.27
C SER A 108 -3.11 11.24 28.21
N TYR A 109 -2.74 9.96 28.27
CA TYR A 109 -3.36 8.99 29.16
C TYR A 109 -2.90 9.14 30.60
N TYR A 110 -1.64 9.52 30.87
CA TYR A 110 -1.24 9.86 32.23
C TYR A 110 -2.11 10.99 32.81
N LYS A 111 -2.46 12.01 32.01
CA LYS A 111 -3.41 13.06 32.42
C LYS A 111 -4.83 12.54 32.62
N LYS A 112 -5.34 11.64 31.77
CA LYS A 112 -6.65 11.00 31.97
C LYS A 112 -6.69 10.12 33.23
N ALA A 113 -5.67 9.30 33.46
CA ALA A 113 -5.53 8.46 34.65
C ALA A 113 -5.45 9.28 35.94
N ALA A 114 -4.63 10.34 35.95
CA ALA A 114 -4.52 11.27 37.08
C ALA A 114 -5.86 11.99 37.36
N LYS A 115 -6.60 12.40 36.32
CA LYS A 115 -7.94 13.00 36.48
C LYS A 115 -8.89 12.04 37.21
N HIS A 116 -9.11 10.84 36.67
CA HIS A 116 -10.00 9.86 37.29
C HIS A 116 -9.52 9.43 38.67
N ALA A 117 -8.20 9.31 38.89
CA ALA A 117 -7.66 9.02 40.21
C ALA A 117 -8.05 10.10 41.25
N ARG A 118 -7.95 11.38 40.88
CA ARG A 118 -8.32 12.51 41.74
C ARG A 118 -9.85 12.60 41.97
N GLU A 119 -10.65 12.33 40.94
CA GLU A 119 -12.12 12.29 41.04
C GLU A 119 -12.57 11.20 42.03
N SER A 120 -12.04 9.97 41.91
CA SER A 120 -12.35 8.88 42.86
C SER A 120 -11.80 9.13 44.28
N LEU A 121 -10.65 9.81 44.42
CA LEU A 121 -10.12 10.20 45.74
C LEU A 121 -10.99 11.26 46.42
N SER A 122 -11.44 12.27 45.68
CA SER A 122 -12.37 13.29 46.20
C SER A 122 -13.72 12.68 46.59
N LEU A 123 -14.21 11.67 45.86
CA LEU A 123 -15.40 10.92 46.24
C LEU A 123 -15.16 10.14 47.55
N LEU A 124 -14.05 9.40 47.66
CA LEU A 124 -13.64 8.71 48.90
C LEU A 124 -13.48 9.63 50.11
N GLU A 125 -13.16 10.91 49.91
CA GLU A 125 -13.00 11.90 50.98
C GLU A 125 -14.33 12.48 51.47
N SER A 126 -15.44 12.18 50.80
CA SER A 126 -16.78 12.53 51.29
C SER A 126 -17.35 11.53 52.30
N PHE A 127 -16.73 10.35 52.46
CA PHE A 127 -17.17 9.30 53.39
C PHE A 127 -16.57 9.49 54.78
N ARG A 128 -17.38 9.24 55.83
CA ARG A 128 -16.97 9.43 57.24
C ARG A 128 -16.07 8.32 57.78
N GLU A 129 -16.29 7.10 57.32
CA GLU A 129 -15.50 5.90 57.61
C GLU A 129 -15.33 5.13 56.29
N LEU A 130 -14.23 4.40 56.14
CA LEU A 130 -13.91 3.61 54.95
C LEU A 130 -13.67 2.15 55.33
N ASP A 131 -14.15 1.22 54.50
CA ASP A 131 -13.87 -0.21 54.64
C ASP A 131 -12.44 -0.58 54.19
N ALA A 132 -12.03 -1.83 54.41
CA ALA A 132 -10.68 -2.29 54.06
C ALA A 132 -10.38 -2.28 52.54
N ASN A 133 -11.40 -2.51 51.70
CA ASN A 133 -11.29 -2.47 50.24
C ASN A 133 -11.24 -1.03 49.72
N GLU A 134 -12.01 -0.13 50.32
CA GLU A 134 -12.01 1.31 50.05
C GLU A 134 -10.68 1.93 50.46
N LEU A 135 -10.11 1.54 51.60
CA LEU A 135 -8.78 1.97 52.04
C LEU A 135 -7.66 1.45 51.09
N GLN A 136 -7.75 0.20 50.65
CA GLN A 136 -6.85 -0.35 49.62
C GLN A 136 -7.01 0.38 48.27
N THR A 137 -8.24 0.75 47.91
CA THR A 137 -8.56 1.51 46.70
C THR A 137 -8.00 2.92 46.79
N LYS A 138 -8.15 3.61 47.93
CA LYS A 138 -7.53 4.92 48.23
C LYS A 138 -6.01 4.89 48.06
N GLY A 139 -5.35 3.88 48.63
CA GLY A 139 -3.90 3.67 48.45
C GLY A 139 -3.50 3.42 46.99
N THR A 140 -4.29 2.65 46.24
CA THR A 140 -4.06 2.37 44.81
C THR A 140 -4.19 3.64 43.96
N LEU A 141 -5.26 4.41 44.16
CA LEU A 141 -5.52 5.67 43.47
C LEU A 141 -4.44 6.72 43.74
N ALA A 142 -4.00 6.86 45.00
CA ALA A 142 -2.94 7.80 45.39
C ALA A 142 -1.60 7.46 44.73
N ASN A 143 -1.26 6.17 44.61
CA ASN A 143 -0.06 5.72 43.90
C ASN A 143 -0.14 6.01 42.40
N ILE A 144 -1.29 5.74 41.75
CA ILE A 144 -1.52 6.04 40.33
C ILE A 144 -1.38 7.55 40.06
N LEU A 145 -2.01 8.40 40.88
CA LEU A 145 -1.95 9.85 40.78
C LEU A 145 -0.49 10.34 40.85
N LYS A 146 0.24 9.93 41.88
CA LYS A 146 1.63 10.31 42.13
C LYS A 146 2.58 9.86 41.02
N GLU A 147 2.49 8.61 40.55
CA GLU A 147 3.37 8.11 39.48
C GLU A 147 3.02 8.74 38.13
N ALA A 148 1.74 8.97 37.83
CA ALA A 148 1.31 9.67 36.61
C ALA A 148 1.79 11.13 36.57
N GLU A 149 1.68 11.87 37.68
CA GLU A 149 2.17 13.25 37.79
C GLU A 149 3.71 13.32 37.68
N LEU A 150 4.43 12.39 38.32
CA LEU A 150 5.88 12.24 38.16
C LEU A 150 6.30 11.92 36.70
N LYS A 151 5.52 11.10 35.99
CA LYS A 151 5.73 10.78 34.57
C LYS A 151 5.47 11.96 33.65
N ILE A 152 4.45 12.77 33.94
CA ILE A 152 4.16 14.02 33.21
C ILE A 152 5.30 15.02 33.43
N LEU A 153 5.78 15.19 34.67
CA LEU A 153 6.84 16.13 35.04
C LEU A 153 8.21 15.77 34.44
N ARG A 154 8.58 14.48 34.45
CA ARG A 154 9.85 14.00 33.88
C ARG A 154 9.90 14.01 32.34
N GLY A 155 8.76 14.29 31.70
CA GLY A 155 8.60 14.18 30.25
C GLY A 155 8.43 12.74 29.79
N CYS A 156 7.51 12.53 28.85
CA CYS A 156 7.38 11.26 28.14
C CYS A 156 8.29 11.28 26.91
N THR A 157 8.98 10.18 26.66
CA THR A 157 9.91 10.01 25.53
C THR A 157 9.20 9.82 24.19
N GLY A 158 7.90 9.48 24.21
CA GLY A 158 7.12 9.17 23.01
C GLY A 158 7.57 7.89 22.29
N LYS A 159 8.45 7.11 22.92
CA LYS A 159 8.83 5.77 22.47
C LYS A 159 7.94 4.78 23.20
N SER A 160 6.85 4.34 22.54
CA SER A 160 6.19 3.10 22.97
C SER A 160 7.26 2.01 23.01
N SER A 161 7.39 1.36 24.16
CA SER A 161 8.35 0.28 24.37
C SER A 161 7.83 -0.99 23.73
N VAL A 162 7.79 -1.00 22.40
CA VAL A 162 7.54 -2.21 21.61
C VAL A 162 8.58 -3.24 22.04
N PRO A 163 8.18 -4.34 22.69
CA PRO A 163 9.11 -5.42 23.00
C PRO A 163 9.70 -5.91 21.68
N PRO A 164 10.98 -6.36 21.63
CA PRO A 164 11.50 -7.07 20.47
C PRO A 164 10.48 -8.15 20.08
N LEU A 165 10.17 -8.26 18.79
CA LEU A 165 9.11 -9.17 18.34
C LEU A 165 9.49 -10.60 18.73
N GLY A 166 8.91 -11.06 19.85
CA GLY A 166 9.07 -12.42 20.35
C GLY A 166 8.34 -13.34 19.39
N GLU A 167 9.03 -13.70 18.31
CA GLU A 167 8.54 -14.63 17.31
C GLU A 167 8.18 -15.94 18.00
N SER A 168 6.89 -16.21 18.14
CA SER A 168 6.39 -17.57 18.31
C SER A 168 6.53 -18.32 16.96
N LYS A 169 7.79 -18.51 16.54
CA LYS A 169 8.25 -19.46 15.52
C LYS A 169 7.90 -20.87 15.96
N GLY A 170 6.62 -21.20 15.81
CA GLY A 170 5.98 -22.31 16.52
C GLY A 170 4.51 -22.52 16.15
N ALA A 171 4.16 -22.33 14.87
CA ALA A 171 2.85 -22.77 14.34
C ALA A 171 2.81 -22.93 12.81
N ARG A 172 3.34 -21.95 12.03
CA ARG A 172 3.16 -21.90 10.56
C ARG A 172 4.38 -22.38 9.78
N ASP A 173 5.59 -21.91 10.11
CA ASP A 173 6.78 -22.23 9.32
C ASP A 173 7.19 -23.71 9.37
N THR A 174 6.77 -24.43 10.42
CA THR A 174 6.97 -25.87 10.57
C THR A 174 6.19 -26.72 9.55
N VAL A 175 5.20 -26.16 8.85
CA VAL A 175 4.33 -26.88 7.91
C VAL A 175 4.78 -26.73 6.45
N ARG A 176 5.60 -25.71 6.12
CA ARG A 176 6.19 -25.57 4.77
C ARG A 176 7.46 -26.41 4.56
N SER A 177 7.96 -27.05 5.61
CA SER A 177 8.81 -28.24 5.47
C SER A 177 7.98 -29.37 4.84
N GLY A 178 8.19 -29.63 3.55
CA GLY A 178 7.41 -30.60 2.79
C GLY A 178 7.35 -31.97 3.48
N SER A 179 6.14 -32.35 3.93
CA SER A 179 5.86 -33.66 4.54
C SER A 179 6.24 -34.77 3.57
N ASN A 180 7.40 -35.38 3.81
CA ASN A 180 7.92 -36.48 2.99
C ASN A 180 7.22 -37.83 3.30
N ASN A 181 6.08 -37.79 3.98
CA ASN A 181 5.27 -38.94 4.37
C ASN A 181 4.80 -39.74 3.14
N ALA A 182 4.84 -41.07 3.24
CA ALA A 182 4.45 -41.98 2.18
C ALA A 182 2.97 -41.80 1.75
N ALA A 183 2.09 -41.42 2.68
CA ALA A 183 0.69 -41.13 2.39
C ALA A 183 0.54 -39.93 1.43
N ASP A 184 1.24 -38.83 1.72
CA ASP A 184 1.14 -37.58 0.96
C ASP A 184 1.73 -37.74 -0.46
N LYS A 185 2.83 -38.50 -0.57
CA LYS A 185 3.40 -38.92 -1.87
C LYS A 185 2.45 -39.82 -2.66
N ARG A 186 1.74 -40.74 -2.00
CA ARG A 186 0.74 -41.62 -2.65
C ARG A 186 -0.46 -40.82 -3.18
N LEU A 187 -0.93 -39.81 -2.44
CA LEU A 187 -1.99 -38.90 -2.88
C LEU A 187 -1.55 -38.10 -4.13
N ARG A 188 -0.36 -37.47 -4.10
CA ARG A 188 0.19 -36.73 -5.26
C ARG A 188 0.39 -37.62 -6.48
N SER A 189 0.90 -38.83 -6.30
CA SER A 189 1.11 -39.81 -7.39
C SER A 189 -0.20 -40.27 -8.02
N HIS A 190 -1.24 -40.54 -7.22
CA HIS A 190 -2.55 -40.91 -7.76
C HIS A 190 -3.22 -39.72 -8.47
N TRP A 191 -3.16 -38.51 -7.90
CA TRP A 191 -3.64 -37.29 -8.56
C TRP A 191 -2.95 -37.07 -9.90
N ALA A 192 -1.62 -37.25 -10.00
CA ALA A 192 -0.90 -37.17 -11.27
C ALA A 192 -1.49 -38.13 -12.33
N SER A 193 -1.85 -39.37 -11.93
CA SER A 193 -2.44 -40.38 -12.81
C SER A 193 -3.92 -40.18 -13.19
N MET A 194 -4.65 -39.27 -12.53
CA MET A 194 -6.06 -38.99 -12.87
C MET A 194 -6.18 -38.20 -14.18
N SER A 195 -7.13 -38.60 -15.03
CA SER A 195 -7.47 -37.88 -16.26
C SER A 195 -8.00 -36.47 -15.97
N ALA A 196 -7.88 -35.55 -16.93
CA ALA A 196 -8.38 -34.18 -16.77
C ALA A 196 -9.88 -34.15 -16.39
N GLU A 197 -10.69 -35.05 -16.95
CA GLU A 197 -12.12 -35.14 -16.65
C GLU A 197 -12.39 -35.72 -15.25
N ALA A 198 -11.60 -36.70 -14.79
CA ALA A 198 -11.68 -37.17 -13.40
C ALA A 198 -11.31 -36.06 -12.40
N LYS A 199 -10.30 -35.23 -12.73
CA LYS A 199 -9.90 -34.06 -11.92
C LYS A 199 -11.00 -32.99 -11.87
N LYS A 200 -11.66 -32.70 -13.00
CA LYS A 200 -12.81 -31.78 -13.05
C LYS A 200 -14.00 -32.26 -12.22
N ASN A 201 -14.35 -33.54 -12.29
CA ASN A 201 -15.49 -34.07 -11.54
C ASN A 201 -15.20 -34.28 -10.05
N PHE A 202 -13.95 -34.51 -9.65
CA PHE A 202 -13.55 -34.49 -8.24
C PHE A 202 -13.76 -33.12 -7.57
N MET A 203 -13.79 -32.02 -8.34
CA MET A 203 -14.09 -30.67 -7.86
C MET A 203 -15.60 -30.37 -7.71
N LYS A 204 -16.48 -31.35 -7.99
CA LYS A 204 -17.95 -31.23 -7.84
C LYS A 204 -18.39 -32.03 -6.61
N VAL A 205 -18.61 -31.35 -5.48
CA VAL A 205 -18.94 -32.00 -4.20
C VAL A 205 -20.46 -32.03 -3.97
N SER A 206 -21.06 -33.21 -4.06
CA SER A 206 -22.50 -33.42 -3.83
C SER A 206 -22.92 -33.06 -2.40
N VAL A 207 -23.89 -32.17 -2.27
CA VAL A 207 -24.41 -31.66 -0.98
C VAL A 207 -25.04 -32.78 -0.14
N SER A 208 -25.71 -33.75 -0.77
CA SER A 208 -26.27 -34.92 -0.09
C SER A 208 -25.21 -35.84 0.53
N LYS A 209 -24.08 -36.08 -0.18
CA LYS A 209 -22.92 -36.80 0.37
C LYS A 209 -22.33 -36.04 1.55
N LEU A 210 -22.20 -34.72 1.45
CA LEU A 210 -21.64 -33.86 2.50
C LEU A 210 -22.52 -33.83 3.76
N ARG A 211 -23.85 -33.75 3.60
CA ARG A 211 -24.82 -33.89 4.70
C ARG A 211 -24.67 -35.23 5.41
N GLY A 212 -24.70 -36.34 4.66
CA GLY A 212 -24.52 -37.67 5.24
C GLY A 212 -23.11 -37.90 5.82
N TYR A 213 -22.10 -37.12 5.44
CA TYR A 213 -20.78 -37.13 6.05
C TYR A 213 -20.75 -36.39 7.39
N VAL A 214 -21.37 -35.20 7.44
CA VAL A 214 -21.54 -34.40 8.67
C VAL A 214 -22.37 -35.15 9.71
N GLU A 215 -23.47 -35.78 9.33
CA GLU A 215 -24.32 -36.59 10.20
C GLU A 215 -23.52 -37.73 10.88
N ARG A 216 -22.61 -38.39 10.14
CA ARG A 216 -21.73 -39.43 10.69
C ARG A 216 -20.64 -38.92 11.63
N LEU A 217 -20.29 -37.64 11.56
CA LEU A 217 -19.24 -37.05 12.41
C LEU A 217 -19.80 -36.33 13.64
N TYR A 218 -20.98 -35.72 13.52
CA TYR A 218 -21.50 -34.71 14.44
C TYR A 218 -22.98 -34.91 14.79
N GLY A 219 -23.58 -36.03 14.37
CA GLY A 219 -24.99 -36.34 14.63
C GLY A 219 -25.96 -35.41 13.89
N GLU A 220 -27.24 -35.46 14.31
CA GLU A 220 -28.29 -34.65 13.70
C GLU A 220 -28.09 -33.15 13.95
N GLU A 221 -27.60 -32.76 15.14
CA GLU A 221 -27.30 -31.35 15.48
C GLU A 221 -26.33 -30.71 14.46
N GLY A 222 -25.26 -31.43 14.08
CA GLY A 222 -24.30 -30.95 13.07
C GLY A 222 -24.90 -30.86 11.67
N LYS A 223 -25.94 -31.64 11.37
CA LYS A 223 -26.65 -31.68 10.08
C LYS A 223 -27.72 -30.59 9.99
N GLU A 224 -28.57 -30.41 11.00
CA GLU A 224 -29.48 -29.26 11.11
C GLU A 224 -28.72 -27.93 10.99
N ALA A 225 -27.53 -27.89 11.59
CA ALA A 225 -26.59 -26.79 11.46
C ALA A 225 -26.04 -26.58 10.05
N LEU A 226 -25.58 -27.63 9.36
CA LEU A 226 -25.16 -27.52 7.96
C LEU A 226 -26.34 -27.03 7.09
N ASP A 227 -27.55 -27.42 7.44
CA ASP A 227 -28.77 -27.01 6.77
C ASP A 227 -29.10 -25.53 7.01
N GLU A 228 -28.93 -24.97 8.22
CA GLU A 228 -29.03 -23.49 8.43
C GLU A 228 -28.02 -22.74 7.55
N VAL A 229 -26.79 -23.26 7.42
CA VAL A 229 -25.77 -22.67 6.54
C VAL A 229 -26.20 -22.72 5.08
N LEU A 230 -26.67 -23.88 4.60
CA LEU A 230 -27.10 -24.08 3.22
C LEU A 230 -28.33 -23.23 2.87
N ASP A 231 -29.35 -23.21 3.71
CA ASP A 231 -30.56 -22.42 3.46
C ASP A 231 -30.28 -20.92 3.60
N SER A 232 -29.48 -20.48 4.58
CA SER A 232 -29.10 -19.07 4.69
C SER A 232 -28.31 -18.59 3.47
N THR A 233 -27.37 -19.39 2.97
CA THR A 233 -26.56 -19.05 1.78
C THR A 233 -27.37 -19.09 0.49
N ARG A 234 -28.26 -20.07 0.33
CA ARG A 234 -29.21 -20.19 -0.79
C ARG A 234 -30.24 -19.04 -0.82
N THR A 235 -30.76 -18.61 0.32
CA THR A 235 -31.72 -17.49 0.40
C THR A 235 -31.05 -16.13 0.10
N ASN A 236 -29.80 -15.93 0.51
CA ASN A 236 -29.14 -14.62 0.44
C ASN A 236 -28.10 -14.49 -0.70
N MET A 237 -27.82 -15.57 -1.43
CA MET A 237 -26.80 -15.66 -2.50
C MET A 237 -25.40 -15.20 -2.06
N LYS A 238 -25.09 -15.37 -0.77
CA LYS A 238 -23.83 -14.94 -0.15
C LYS A 238 -23.40 -15.86 0.99
N TRP A 239 -22.10 -16.10 1.09
CA TRP A 239 -21.45 -16.75 2.22
C TRP A 239 -21.15 -15.80 3.38
N ARG A 240 -20.95 -14.51 3.09
CA ARG A 240 -20.50 -13.48 4.03
C ARG A 240 -21.64 -12.57 4.47
N PHE A 241 -21.72 -12.34 5.77
CA PHE A 241 -22.62 -11.36 6.39
C PHE A 241 -21.95 -10.68 7.59
N TRP A 242 -22.60 -9.67 8.12
CA TRP A 242 -22.20 -8.96 9.34
C TRP A 242 -23.26 -9.19 10.41
N MET A 243 -22.84 -9.47 11.65
CA MET A 243 -23.75 -9.61 12.79
C MET A 243 -23.48 -8.53 13.83
N CYS A 244 -24.53 -7.81 14.24
CA CYS A 244 -24.46 -6.97 15.43
C CYS A 244 -24.38 -7.87 16.67
N ARG A 245 -23.44 -7.58 17.58
CA ARG A 245 -23.24 -8.40 18.78
C ARG A 245 -24.23 -8.10 19.90
N THR A 246 -24.66 -6.83 19.99
CA THR A 246 -25.72 -6.36 20.87
C THR A 246 -27.08 -6.88 20.38
N CYS A 247 -27.63 -6.32 19.30
CA CYS A 247 -28.96 -6.69 18.79
C CYS A 247 -29.08 -8.02 18.04
N SER A 248 -28.01 -8.80 17.87
CA SER A 248 -27.99 -10.08 17.13
C SER A 248 -28.45 -10.05 15.65
N GLN A 249 -28.77 -8.88 15.10
CA GLN A 249 -29.25 -8.72 13.73
C GLN A 249 -28.19 -9.10 12.68
N LYS A 250 -28.58 -9.88 11.65
CA LYS A 250 -27.75 -10.28 10.49
C LYS A 250 -27.91 -9.26 9.34
N PHE A 251 -26.81 -8.84 8.71
CA PHE A 251 -26.78 -7.86 7.61
C PHE A 251 -25.90 -8.34 6.44
N PHE A 252 -26.42 -8.38 5.22
CA PHE A 252 -25.71 -8.86 4.02
C PHE A 252 -25.01 -7.75 3.20
N TYR A 253 -24.93 -6.54 3.75
CA TYR A 253 -24.34 -5.35 3.11
C TYR A 253 -23.64 -4.46 4.14
N VAL A 254 -22.32 -4.29 4.00
CA VAL A 254 -21.46 -3.55 4.94
C VAL A 254 -21.92 -2.11 5.21
N LYS A 255 -22.47 -1.41 4.20
CA LYS A 255 -23.01 -0.05 4.36
C LYS A 255 -24.24 -0.02 5.28
N LYS A 256 -25.14 -1.01 5.19
CA LYS A 256 -26.32 -1.11 6.08
C LYS A 256 -25.90 -1.43 7.52
N PHE A 257 -24.93 -2.33 7.69
CA PHE A 257 -24.41 -2.68 9.01
C PHE A 257 -23.72 -1.49 9.71
N ARG A 258 -22.86 -0.76 9.00
CA ARG A 258 -22.21 0.45 9.52
C ARG A 258 -23.24 1.50 9.97
N ASN A 259 -24.25 1.75 9.14
CA ASN A 259 -25.30 2.70 9.50
C ASN A 259 -26.05 2.27 10.77
N HIS A 260 -26.36 0.98 10.93
CA HIS A 260 -26.95 0.45 12.16
C HIS A 260 -26.06 0.69 13.40
N LEU A 261 -24.74 0.42 13.32
CA LEU A 261 -23.81 0.72 14.42
C LEU A 261 -23.75 2.23 14.77
N GLU A 262 -23.79 3.11 13.76
CA GLU A 262 -23.74 4.57 13.98
C GLU A 262 -25.05 5.18 14.50
N GLN A 263 -26.21 4.53 14.29
CA GLN A 263 -27.52 5.04 14.77
C GLN A 263 -27.97 4.37 16.07
N GLU A 264 -28.01 3.03 16.13
CA GLU A 264 -28.63 2.28 17.24
C GLU A 264 -27.69 2.06 18.43
N HIS A 265 -26.37 2.18 18.21
CA HIS A 265 -25.34 1.80 19.18
C HIS A 265 -24.33 2.91 19.46
N GLY A 266 -24.74 4.18 19.37
CA GLY A 266 -23.91 5.34 19.76
C GLY A 266 -22.59 5.46 18.99
N GLY A 267 -22.41 4.71 17.90
CA GLY A 267 -21.14 4.60 17.19
C GLY A 267 -20.69 5.90 16.54
N LYS A 268 -21.58 6.89 16.43
CA LYS A 268 -21.33 8.25 15.93
C LYS A 268 -21.88 9.31 16.88
N TYR A 269 -20.99 10.15 17.40
CA TYR A 269 -21.39 11.39 18.09
C TYR A 269 -22.10 12.35 17.11
N LYS A 270 -23.14 13.03 17.61
CA LYS A 270 -23.88 14.06 16.87
C LYS A 270 -23.82 15.35 17.69
N PRO A 271 -23.12 16.42 17.25
CA PRO A 271 -23.16 17.71 17.94
C PRO A 271 -24.57 18.32 17.84
N ALA A 272 -24.96 19.11 18.86
CA ALA A 272 -26.28 19.72 18.94
C ALA A 272 -26.61 20.66 17.75
N THR A 273 -25.60 21.23 17.10
CA THR A 273 -25.75 22.09 15.92
C THR A 273 -24.74 21.73 14.83
N ARG A 274 -25.19 21.63 13.57
CA ARG A 274 -24.28 21.39 12.44
C ARG A 274 -23.30 22.54 12.20
N LYS A 275 -23.74 23.79 12.38
CA LYS A 275 -22.97 25.03 12.11
C LYS A 275 -21.59 25.09 12.80
N HIS A 276 -21.38 24.32 13.88
CA HIS A 276 -20.11 24.29 14.61
C HIS A 276 -19.35 22.97 14.50
N THR A 277 -19.78 22.08 13.59
CA THR A 277 -19.02 20.90 13.15
C THR A 277 -17.85 21.37 12.28
N PRO A 278 -16.59 20.97 12.55
CA PRO A 278 -15.51 21.23 11.61
C PRO A 278 -15.71 20.39 10.35
N GLU A 279 -15.81 21.06 9.21
CA GLU A 279 -15.76 20.42 7.90
C GLU A 279 -14.30 20.22 7.48
N MET A 280 -14.02 19.16 6.72
CA MET A 280 -12.69 18.96 6.13
C MET A 280 -12.55 19.75 4.84
N VAL A 281 -11.32 20.15 4.53
CA VAL A 281 -10.97 20.68 3.21
C VAL A 281 -11.34 19.67 2.12
N ASN A 282 -12.12 20.13 1.14
CA ASN A 282 -12.63 19.30 0.05
C ASN A 282 -11.57 19.02 -1.04
N GLU A 283 -11.90 18.13 -1.98
CA GLU A 283 -10.96 17.68 -3.01
C GLU A 283 -10.57 18.79 -4.00
N VAL A 284 -11.46 19.78 -4.24
CA VAL A 284 -11.19 20.95 -5.09
C VAL A 284 -10.09 21.82 -4.46
N TRP A 285 -10.26 22.21 -3.19
CA TRP A 285 -9.25 22.97 -2.45
C TRP A 285 -7.93 22.21 -2.29
N ALA A 286 -7.98 20.88 -2.16
CA ALA A 286 -6.79 20.05 -2.13
C ALA A 286 -6.02 20.10 -3.47
N GLY A 287 -6.72 20.03 -4.59
CA GLY A 287 -6.16 20.23 -5.93
C GLY A 287 -5.44 21.58 -6.05
N MET A 288 -6.12 22.66 -5.66
CA MET A 288 -5.53 24.02 -5.65
C MET A 288 -4.28 24.12 -4.76
N ILE A 289 -4.28 23.51 -3.57
CA ILE A 289 -3.11 23.50 -2.68
C ILE A 289 -1.94 22.72 -3.30
N LEU A 290 -2.21 21.58 -3.95
CA LEU A 290 -1.22 20.72 -4.58
C LEU A 290 -0.59 21.35 -5.84
N ALA A 291 -1.42 21.82 -6.78
CA ALA A 291 -0.99 22.33 -8.08
C ALA A 291 -0.15 23.63 -8.01
N GLY A 292 -0.34 24.41 -6.95
CA GLY A 292 0.13 25.79 -6.89
C GLY A 292 1.64 26.04 -7.04
N GLY A 293 1.98 27.13 -7.72
CA GLY A 293 3.29 27.79 -7.67
C GLY A 293 3.36 28.74 -6.48
N TRP A 294 3.75 28.20 -5.31
CA TRP A 294 3.82 28.93 -4.04
C TRP A 294 5.07 29.84 -3.96
N GLU A 295 5.10 30.88 -4.81
CA GLU A 295 6.15 31.90 -4.87
C GLU A 295 5.62 33.27 -4.42
N PRO A 296 6.46 34.13 -3.81
CA PRO A 296 6.01 35.39 -3.24
C PRO A 296 5.65 36.43 -4.31
N VAL A 297 4.50 37.08 -4.13
CA VAL A 297 4.05 38.19 -4.99
C VAL A 297 4.65 39.50 -4.51
N ASP A 298 5.05 40.38 -5.44
CA ASP A 298 5.33 41.79 -5.16
C ASP A 298 4.00 42.52 -4.91
N VAL A 299 3.75 42.85 -3.64
CA VAL A 299 2.45 43.37 -3.19
C VAL A 299 2.21 44.80 -3.71
N VAL A 300 3.29 45.59 -3.91
CA VAL A 300 3.18 46.96 -4.39
C VAL A 300 2.90 46.95 -5.89
N ALA A 301 3.73 46.22 -6.66
CA ALA A 301 3.52 46.07 -8.10
C ALA A 301 2.17 45.39 -8.42
N ALA A 302 1.70 44.46 -7.58
CA ALA A 302 0.39 43.85 -7.74
C ALA A 302 -0.77 44.82 -7.39
N ALA A 303 -0.64 45.67 -6.36
CA ALA A 303 -1.65 46.67 -6.04
C ALA A 303 -1.78 47.73 -7.14
N ASP A 304 -0.66 48.23 -7.66
CA ASP A 304 -0.64 49.16 -8.79
C ASP A 304 -1.17 48.50 -10.07
N MET A 305 -0.86 47.22 -10.30
CA MET A 305 -1.42 46.45 -11.42
C MET A 305 -2.93 46.24 -11.28
N ILE A 306 -3.48 46.04 -10.08
CA ILE A 306 -4.94 45.94 -9.87
C ILE A 306 -5.60 47.29 -10.20
N LYS A 307 -5.05 48.40 -9.69
CA LYS A 307 -5.56 49.76 -9.96
C LYS A 307 -5.55 50.10 -11.45
N THR A 308 -4.55 49.65 -12.21
CA THR A 308 -4.36 50.01 -13.63
C THR A 308 -4.93 48.99 -14.64
N ARG A 309 -4.94 47.67 -14.36
CA ARG A 309 -5.54 46.68 -15.27
C ARG A 309 -7.04 46.86 -15.44
N LEU A 310 -7.75 47.34 -14.41
CA LEU A 310 -9.19 47.54 -14.48
C LEU A 310 -9.61 48.73 -15.37
N GLU A 311 -8.67 49.61 -15.75
CA GLU A 311 -8.86 50.59 -16.83
C GLU A 311 -8.75 49.95 -18.24
N PHE A 312 -8.13 48.78 -18.35
CA PHE A 312 -7.83 48.08 -19.62
C PHE A 312 -8.26 46.61 -19.57
N VAL A 313 -9.58 46.40 -19.64
CA VAL A 313 -10.32 45.12 -19.53
C VAL A 313 -9.58 43.89 -20.10
N LYS A 314 -8.75 43.26 -19.26
CA LYS A 314 -8.13 41.96 -19.52
C LYS A 314 -8.10 41.15 -18.22
N GLU A 315 -9.04 40.23 -18.13
CA GLU A 315 -9.30 39.36 -16.98
C GLU A 315 -8.09 38.47 -16.65
N PHE A 316 -7.90 38.16 -15.37
CA PHE A 316 -6.83 37.28 -14.91
C PHE A 316 -7.16 35.82 -15.25
N VAL A 317 -6.30 35.16 -16.02
CA VAL A 317 -6.47 33.73 -16.33
C VAL A 317 -6.01 32.90 -15.12
N TYR A 318 -6.91 32.09 -14.57
CA TYR A 318 -6.61 31.14 -13.49
C TYR A 318 -6.68 29.69 -13.99
N GLU A 319 -5.65 28.92 -13.70
CA GLU A 319 -5.56 27.47 -13.92
C GLU A 319 -5.46 26.79 -12.54
N GLU A 320 -6.33 25.83 -12.22
CA GLU A 320 -6.38 25.13 -10.92
C GLU A 320 -6.34 26.07 -9.69
N GLY A 321 -6.95 27.26 -9.80
CA GLY A 321 -6.97 28.27 -8.72
C GLY A 321 -5.70 29.13 -8.61
N TRP A 322 -4.83 29.15 -9.62
CA TRP A 322 -3.62 29.99 -9.67
C TRP A 322 -3.50 30.75 -10.99
N SER A 323 -3.12 32.02 -10.92
CA SER A 323 -2.77 32.83 -12.10
C SER A 323 -1.26 33.08 -12.15
N LYS A 324 -0.71 33.04 -13.37
CA LYS A 324 0.72 33.31 -13.69
C LYS A 324 0.98 34.80 -13.97
N ASP A 325 -0.07 35.62 -13.99
CA ASP A 325 -0.02 37.05 -14.32
C ASP A 325 0.49 37.95 -13.16
N TRP A 326 0.57 37.41 -11.94
CA TRP A 326 0.98 38.18 -10.76
C TRP A 326 2.49 38.45 -10.73
N PRO A 327 2.94 39.69 -10.47
CA PRO A 327 4.36 40.03 -10.41
C PRO A 327 5.03 39.33 -9.22
N LEU A 328 6.10 38.58 -9.48
CA LEU A 328 6.82 37.84 -8.44
C LEU A 328 7.94 38.69 -7.82
N ALA A 329 8.05 38.63 -6.50
CA ALA A 329 9.13 39.25 -5.75
C ALA A 329 10.35 38.32 -5.65
N ALA A 330 11.56 38.86 -5.71
CA ALA A 330 12.80 38.12 -5.52
C ALA A 330 13.10 37.86 -4.02
N ASP A 331 12.13 37.28 -3.28
CA ASP A 331 12.20 37.09 -1.83
C ASP A 331 12.42 35.62 -1.42
N GLU A 332 13.68 35.31 -1.15
CA GLU A 332 14.20 34.00 -0.76
C GLU A 332 13.85 33.60 0.70
N GLU A 333 13.29 34.50 1.53
CA GLU A 333 12.72 34.16 2.83
C GLU A 333 11.23 33.82 2.70
N ARG A 334 10.44 34.68 2.06
CA ARG A 334 9.00 34.44 1.80
C ARG A 334 8.80 33.16 0.99
N SER A 335 9.61 32.91 -0.05
CA SER A 335 9.54 31.67 -0.84
C SER A 335 9.73 30.41 0.03
N LYS A 336 10.69 30.42 0.97
CA LYS A 336 10.88 29.30 1.92
C LYS A 336 9.70 29.13 2.88
N LEU A 337 9.16 30.22 3.41
CA LEU A 337 8.01 30.17 4.31
C LEU A 337 6.77 29.64 3.58
N LEU A 338 6.50 30.11 2.37
CA LEU A 338 5.40 29.64 1.51
C LEU A 338 5.53 28.15 1.18
N LYS A 339 6.73 27.68 0.82
CA LYS A 339 7.00 26.24 0.56
C LYS A 339 6.83 25.39 1.84
N GLY A 340 7.22 25.92 3.01
CA GLY A 340 6.95 25.30 4.30
C GLY A 340 5.46 25.19 4.62
N ILE A 341 4.68 26.24 4.35
CA ILE A 341 3.22 26.25 4.52
C ILE A 341 2.57 25.24 3.57
N LYS A 342 2.96 25.19 2.28
CA LYS A 342 2.48 24.19 1.30
C LYS A 342 2.69 22.77 1.84
N PHE A 343 3.92 22.45 2.25
CA PHE A 343 4.29 21.13 2.78
C PHE A 343 3.45 20.73 3.99
N LEU A 344 3.22 21.66 4.93
CA LEU A 344 2.34 21.41 6.07
C LEU A 344 0.90 21.17 5.60
N LEU A 345 0.27 22.09 4.86
CA LEU A 345 -1.12 21.96 4.41
C LEU A 345 -1.40 20.62 3.70
N VAL A 346 -0.52 20.20 2.78
CA VAL A 346 -0.60 18.88 2.12
C VAL A 346 -0.52 17.76 3.16
N SER A 347 0.46 17.79 4.06
CA SER A 347 0.61 16.81 5.15
C SER A 347 -0.61 16.74 6.09
N LEU A 348 -1.42 17.80 6.18
CA LEU A 348 -2.63 17.85 7.01
C LEU A 348 -3.84 17.27 6.29
N TRP A 349 -3.96 17.55 4.99
CA TRP A 349 -4.99 17.01 4.13
C TRP A 349 -4.83 15.50 3.94
N GLU A 350 -3.62 15.01 3.65
CA GLU A 350 -3.30 13.57 3.58
C GLU A 350 -3.71 12.81 4.86
N ARG A 351 -3.48 13.45 6.02
CA ARG A 351 -3.83 12.92 7.35
C ARG A 351 -5.30 13.08 7.71
N LYS A 352 -6.10 13.75 6.87
CA LYS A 352 -7.52 14.06 7.07
C LYS A 352 -7.79 14.89 8.34
N VAL A 353 -6.91 15.85 8.63
CA VAL A 353 -6.95 16.71 9.84
C VAL A 353 -6.83 18.20 9.55
N LEU A 354 -6.90 18.60 8.28
CA LEU A 354 -7.01 20.01 7.87
C LEU A 354 -8.50 20.45 7.92
N PRO A 355 -8.92 21.30 8.88
CA PRO A 355 -10.27 21.82 8.91
C PRO A 355 -10.42 22.98 7.92
N PHE A 356 -11.58 23.09 7.28
CA PHE A 356 -11.87 24.20 6.36
C PHE A 356 -11.73 25.57 7.03
N THR A 357 -12.12 25.68 8.31
CA THR A 357 -11.94 26.88 9.15
C THR A 357 -10.49 27.37 9.26
N THR A 358 -9.50 26.49 9.07
CA THR A 358 -8.09 26.91 9.02
C THR A 358 -7.73 27.57 7.68
N LEU A 359 -8.38 27.19 6.56
CA LEU A 359 -8.21 27.89 5.28
C LEU A 359 -8.97 29.23 5.27
N GLU A 360 -10.22 29.26 5.77
CA GLU A 360 -11.01 30.49 5.88
C GLU A 360 -10.21 31.59 6.60
N TRP A 361 -9.73 31.30 7.82
CA TRP A 361 -8.91 32.24 8.60
C TRP A 361 -7.58 32.64 7.94
N MET A 362 -6.97 31.75 7.14
CA MET A 362 -5.76 32.05 6.36
C MET A 362 -6.04 32.96 5.15
N LEU A 363 -7.31 33.25 4.84
CA LEU A 363 -7.74 34.06 3.71
C LEU A 363 -8.47 35.34 4.13
N GLU A 364 -8.99 35.44 5.35
CA GLU A 364 -9.70 36.63 5.87
C GLU A 364 -8.87 37.93 5.85
N PHE A 365 -7.53 37.87 5.94
CA PHE A 365 -6.70 39.08 6.11
C PHE A 365 -6.65 39.95 4.84
N PRO A 366 -7.00 41.26 4.91
CA PRO A 366 -7.09 42.15 3.75
C PRO A 366 -5.75 42.89 3.48
N ILE A 367 -4.69 42.14 3.21
CA ILE A 367 -3.31 42.66 3.04
C ILE A 367 -3.13 43.63 1.86
N LEU A 368 -4.12 43.73 0.96
CA LEU A 368 -4.15 44.71 -0.13
C LEU A 368 -4.88 46.03 0.25
N ALA A 369 -5.66 46.06 1.34
CA ALA A 369 -6.40 47.26 1.75
C ALA A 369 -5.50 48.40 2.27
N GLN A 370 -4.35 48.05 2.85
CA GLN A 370 -3.27 49.01 3.20
C GLN A 370 -2.64 49.69 1.96
N PHE A 371 -2.93 49.19 0.75
CA PHE A 371 -2.57 49.82 -0.53
C PHE A 371 -3.81 50.40 -1.25
N GLU A 372 -4.88 50.69 -0.51
CA GLU A 372 -6.16 51.25 -0.99
C GLU A 372 -6.96 50.32 -1.94
N VAL A 373 -6.60 49.05 -2.06
CA VAL A 373 -7.34 48.09 -2.88
C VAL A 373 -8.52 47.53 -2.08
N THR A 374 -9.75 47.83 -2.51
CA THR A 374 -10.97 47.33 -1.88
C THR A 374 -11.19 45.83 -2.15
N GLU A 375 -11.95 45.16 -1.28
CA GLU A 375 -12.21 43.72 -1.41
C GLU A 375 -13.00 43.38 -2.69
N THR A 376 -13.81 44.30 -3.22
CA THR A 376 -14.46 44.18 -4.54
C THR A 376 -13.44 43.97 -5.65
N LEU A 377 -12.39 44.80 -5.72
CA LEU A 377 -11.33 44.70 -6.73
C LEU A 377 -10.57 43.37 -6.58
N THR A 378 -10.36 42.88 -5.36
CA THR A 378 -9.74 41.55 -5.15
C THR A 378 -10.65 40.39 -5.55
N THR A 379 -11.96 40.59 -5.55
CA THR A 379 -12.96 39.62 -6.03
C THR A 379 -12.98 39.59 -7.55
N GLU A 380 -13.00 40.77 -8.19
CA GLU A 380 -12.91 40.95 -9.65
C GLU A 380 -11.59 40.39 -10.22
N CYS A 381 -10.49 40.49 -9.47
CA CYS A 381 -9.21 39.88 -9.83
C CYS A 381 -9.10 38.37 -9.53
N GLY A 382 -10.19 37.71 -9.14
CA GLY A 382 -10.25 36.26 -8.90
C GLY A 382 -9.44 35.74 -7.70
N LEU A 383 -8.90 36.62 -6.84
CA LEU A 383 -8.08 36.21 -5.69
C LEU A 383 -8.90 35.63 -4.53
N VAL A 384 -10.14 36.10 -4.36
CA VAL A 384 -11.05 35.65 -3.30
C VAL A 384 -11.41 34.17 -3.50
N GLY A 385 -11.18 33.35 -2.48
CA GLY A 385 -11.40 31.91 -2.57
C GLY A 385 -10.26 31.13 -3.24
N THR A 386 -9.07 31.71 -3.40
CA THR A 386 -7.85 30.99 -3.88
C THR A 386 -6.78 30.90 -2.79
N PRO A 387 -5.95 29.85 -2.77
CA PRO A 387 -4.77 29.81 -1.88
C PRO A 387 -3.70 30.85 -2.29
N GLN A 388 -3.74 31.39 -3.51
CA GLN A 388 -2.75 32.35 -3.99
C GLN A 388 -2.77 33.68 -3.21
N ARG A 389 -3.88 34.05 -2.54
CA ARG A 389 -3.95 35.21 -1.61
C ARG A 389 -2.90 35.12 -0.48
N ILE A 390 -2.43 33.92 -0.11
CA ILE A 390 -1.36 33.72 0.90
C ILE A 390 0.01 34.20 0.38
N CYS A 391 0.24 34.19 -0.94
CA CYS A 391 1.51 34.58 -1.55
C CYS A 391 1.79 36.10 -1.47
N PHE A 392 0.79 36.90 -1.08
CA PHE A 392 0.89 38.34 -0.83
C PHE A 392 1.35 38.66 0.61
N TRP A 393 1.42 37.68 1.52
CA TRP A 393 1.75 37.90 2.93
C TRP A 393 3.25 38.18 3.13
N ASN A 394 3.62 38.92 4.18
CA ASN A 394 5.02 39.20 4.52
C ASN A 394 5.60 38.13 5.49
N CYS A 395 6.91 38.20 5.74
CA CYS A 395 7.61 37.21 6.58
C CYS A 395 7.04 37.07 8.00
N HIS A 396 6.48 38.11 8.61
CA HIS A 396 5.90 38.05 9.96
C HIS A 396 4.57 37.28 9.96
N GLU A 397 3.62 37.61 9.06
CA GLU A 397 2.36 36.87 9.03
C GLU A 397 2.54 35.43 8.52
N LEU A 398 3.45 35.20 7.55
CA LEU A 398 3.80 33.85 7.09
C LEU A 398 4.40 32.99 8.21
N LYS A 399 5.27 33.56 9.07
CA LYS A 399 5.74 32.89 10.29
C LYS A 399 4.58 32.57 11.24
N ARG A 400 3.63 33.50 11.44
CA ARG A 400 2.43 33.27 12.28
C ARG A 400 1.56 32.11 11.76
N ILE A 401 1.38 31.97 10.44
CA ILE A 401 0.73 30.78 9.84
C ILE A 401 1.56 29.53 10.14
N LEU A 402 2.86 29.55 9.84
CA LEU A 402 3.73 28.39 9.95
C LEU A 402 3.78 27.86 11.40
N ASP A 403 3.86 28.76 12.38
CA ASP A 403 3.80 28.42 13.81
C ASP A 403 2.43 27.82 14.19
N LEU A 404 1.31 28.40 13.75
CA LEU A 404 -0.03 27.86 14.01
C LEU A 404 -0.23 26.45 13.41
N LEU A 405 0.36 26.18 12.24
CA LEU A 405 0.39 24.86 11.64
C LEU A 405 1.35 23.91 12.36
N THR A 406 2.46 24.41 12.93
CA THR A 406 3.50 23.60 13.60
C THR A 406 3.15 23.24 15.05
N ILE A 407 2.47 24.12 15.79
CA ILE A 407 1.98 23.91 17.17
C ILE A 407 1.03 22.70 17.24
N LYS A 408 0.31 22.43 16.14
CA LYS A 408 -0.63 21.31 16.02
C LYS A 408 0.14 19.98 15.91
N LYS A 409 0.26 19.23 17.01
CA LYS A 409 0.82 17.87 17.02
C LYS A 409 -0.16 16.86 16.36
N PHE A 410 -0.14 16.77 15.03
CA PHE A 410 -1.05 15.95 14.20
C PHE A 410 -0.77 14.42 14.22
N VAL A 411 -0.68 13.85 15.42
CA VAL A 411 -0.69 12.41 15.66
C VAL A 411 -1.46 12.18 16.96
N ARG A 412 -2.57 11.43 16.91
CA ARG A 412 -3.23 10.96 18.14
C ARG A 412 -2.47 9.73 18.62
N ASP A 413 -1.84 9.88 19.77
CA ASP A 413 -1.26 8.77 20.52
C ASP A 413 -2.37 8.15 21.38
N ASP A 414 -3.29 7.44 20.71
CA ASP A 414 -4.45 6.75 21.29
C ASP A 414 -4.39 5.22 21.17
N GLY A 415 -3.29 4.69 20.62
CA GLY A 415 -3.14 3.26 20.33
C GLY A 415 -4.16 2.68 19.34
N THR A 416 -4.82 3.50 18.51
CA THR A 416 -5.70 2.98 17.43
C THR A 416 -4.95 2.04 16.48
N ASP A 417 -3.63 2.21 16.30
CA ASP A 417 -2.78 1.27 15.57
C ASP A 417 -2.71 -0.10 16.28
N LEU A 418 -2.61 -0.14 17.61
CA LEU A 418 -2.65 -1.35 18.42
C LEU A 418 -3.99 -2.08 18.25
N VAL A 419 -5.10 -1.34 18.23
CA VAL A 419 -6.44 -1.89 17.93
C VAL A 419 -6.45 -2.54 16.54
N CYS A 420 -5.93 -1.86 15.52
CA CYS A 420 -5.83 -2.40 14.16
C CYS A 420 -4.95 -3.67 14.11
N ARG A 421 -3.79 -3.69 14.79
CA ARG A 421 -2.91 -4.88 14.84
C ARG A 421 -3.58 -6.07 15.54
N ALA A 422 -4.35 -5.82 16.61
CA ALA A 422 -5.08 -6.86 17.32
C ALA A 422 -6.23 -7.46 16.48
N VAL A 423 -6.97 -6.62 15.75
CA VAL A 423 -8.03 -7.04 14.82
C VAL A 423 -7.45 -7.83 13.64
N GLU A 424 -6.37 -7.36 13.05
CA GLU A 424 -5.77 -8.02 11.89
C GLU A 424 -5.30 -9.44 12.20
N ARG A 425 -4.81 -9.70 13.42
CA ARG A 425 -4.46 -11.05 13.91
C ARG A 425 -5.62 -12.02 14.04
N LEU A 426 -6.84 -11.50 14.14
CA LEU A 426 -8.07 -12.29 14.20
C LEU A 426 -8.65 -12.48 12.80
N CYS A 427 -8.80 -11.39 12.03
CA CYS A 427 -9.30 -11.46 10.65
C CYS A 427 -8.40 -12.29 9.72
N SER A 428 -7.06 -12.21 9.85
CA SER A 428 -6.12 -13.04 9.08
C SER A 428 -6.20 -14.56 9.36
N ARG A 429 -6.93 -14.98 10.40
CA ARG A 429 -7.25 -16.40 10.67
C ARG A 429 -8.57 -16.85 10.02
N THR A 430 -9.44 -15.91 9.65
CA THR A 430 -10.78 -16.19 9.08
C THR A 430 -10.89 -15.86 7.59
N ARG A 431 -9.89 -15.23 6.97
CA ARG A 431 -9.86 -14.98 5.51
C ARG A 431 -10.01 -16.28 4.71
N VAL A 432 -10.70 -16.15 3.58
CA VAL A 432 -10.94 -17.20 2.59
C VAL A 432 -10.38 -16.71 1.25
N GLN A 433 -9.59 -17.54 0.60
CA GLN A 433 -8.99 -17.27 -0.72
C GLN A 433 -9.85 -17.85 -1.85
N GLU A 434 -10.61 -18.89 -1.50
CA GLU A 434 -11.27 -19.82 -2.40
C GLU A 434 -12.73 -19.43 -2.66
N LYS A 435 -13.11 -19.33 -3.93
CA LYS A 435 -14.54 -19.36 -4.30
C LYS A 435 -15.13 -20.74 -4.02
N ILE A 436 -16.37 -20.73 -3.55
CA ILE A 436 -17.24 -21.90 -3.45
C ILE A 436 -18.57 -21.46 -4.07
N GLU A 437 -18.92 -22.07 -5.20
CA GLU A 437 -20.12 -21.75 -5.98
C GLU A 437 -21.09 -22.95 -5.94
N PHE A 438 -22.25 -22.83 -6.57
CA PHE A 438 -23.23 -23.92 -6.67
C PHE A 438 -23.67 -24.14 -8.12
N ASP A 439 -24.11 -25.36 -8.40
CA ASP A 439 -24.90 -25.68 -9.59
C ASP A 439 -26.30 -25.02 -9.55
N ASP A 440 -27.01 -25.06 -10.68
CA ASP A 440 -28.34 -24.45 -10.84
C ASP A 440 -29.39 -25.01 -9.87
N GLN A 441 -29.22 -26.26 -9.43
CA GLN A 441 -30.12 -26.97 -8.53
C GLN A 441 -29.71 -26.90 -7.05
N PHE A 442 -28.55 -26.32 -6.71
CA PHE A 442 -27.91 -26.42 -5.38
C PHE A 442 -27.71 -27.88 -4.90
N SER A 443 -27.55 -28.82 -5.84
CA SER A 443 -27.25 -30.23 -5.56
C SER A 443 -25.77 -30.45 -5.24
N SER A 444 -24.89 -29.59 -5.77
CA SER A 444 -23.45 -29.75 -5.76
C SER A 444 -22.72 -28.42 -5.51
N MET A 445 -21.79 -28.42 -4.56
CA MET A 445 -20.81 -27.35 -4.39
C MET A 445 -19.73 -27.45 -5.47
N LEU A 446 -19.38 -26.30 -6.06
CA LEU A 446 -18.34 -26.15 -7.06
C LEU A 446 -17.16 -25.41 -6.43
N LEU A 447 -15.99 -26.03 -6.42
CA LEU A 447 -14.77 -25.48 -5.84
C LEU A 447 -14.02 -24.60 -6.83
N ASP A 448 -13.29 -23.61 -6.31
CA ASP A 448 -12.54 -22.63 -7.10
C ASP A 448 -11.70 -23.28 -8.21
N ARG A 449 -12.03 -22.97 -9.47
CA ARG A 449 -11.31 -23.46 -10.65
C ARG A 449 -9.82 -23.09 -10.70
N ARG A 450 -9.36 -22.14 -9.87
CA ARG A 450 -7.94 -21.79 -9.70
C ARG A 450 -7.14 -22.89 -8.96
N LEU A 451 -7.78 -23.69 -8.11
CA LEU A 451 -7.17 -24.86 -7.45
C LEU A 451 -6.71 -25.94 -8.44
N LEU A 452 -7.20 -25.90 -9.69
CA LEU A 452 -6.76 -26.77 -10.79
C LEU A 452 -5.61 -26.16 -11.64
N ARG A 453 -5.09 -24.96 -11.32
CA ARG A 453 -4.02 -24.29 -12.10
C ARG A 453 -2.85 -23.73 -11.27
N GLY A 454 -2.94 -23.70 -9.95
CA GLY A 454 -1.95 -23.07 -9.06
C GLY A 454 -2.06 -21.54 -8.96
N GLU A 455 -2.95 -20.91 -9.74
CA GLU A 455 -3.15 -19.45 -9.83
C GLU A 455 -3.96 -18.87 -8.64
N ILE A 456 -3.49 -19.01 -7.39
CA ILE A 456 -4.26 -18.59 -6.18
C ILE A 456 -3.91 -17.18 -5.69
N ASP A 457 -4.34 -16.17 -6.45
CA ASP A 457 -4.60 -14.79 -6.01
C ASP A 457 -5.68 -14.18 -6.95
N PRO A 458 -6.37 -13.07 -6.60
CA PRO A 458 -6.52 -12.46 -5.29
C PRO A 458 -7.66 -13.10 -4.46
N PHE A 459 -7.87 -12.60 -3.24
CA PHE A 459 -8.96 -13.03 -2.34
C PHE A 459 -10.37 -12.71 -2.87
N ASP A 460 -11.37 -13.48 -2.45
CA ASP A 460 -12.79 -13.12 -2.58
C ASP A 460 -13.34 -12.56 -1.25
N ASP A 461 -13.18 -11.25 -1.07
CA ASP A 461 -13.72 -10.50 0.06
C ASP A 461 -15.24 -10.23 -0.06
N GLU A 462 -15.89 -10.43 -1.22
CA GLU A 462 -17.33 -10.22 -1.34
C GLU A 462 -18.14 -11.44 -0.82
N GLY A 463 -17.64 -12.65 -1.09
CA GLY A 463 -18.32 -13.89 -0.72
C GLY A 463 -19.66 -14.09 -1.43
N THR A 464 -19.78 -13.54 -2.64
CA THR A 464 -20.93 -13.66 -3.54
C THR A 464 -20.98 -15.03 -4.19
N ILE A 465 -22.21 -15.55 -4.38
CA ILE A 465 -22.47 -16.87 -4.98
C ILE A 465 -23.02 -16.67 -6.39
N ASP A 466 -22.22 -17.03 -7.38
CA ASP A 466 -22.65 -17.15 -8.77
C ASP A 466 -23.34 -18.52 -8.97
N VAL A 467 -24.49 -18.54 -9.66
CA VAL A 467 -25.22 -19.80 -9.98
C VAL A 467 -24.81 -20.29 -11.36
N CYS A 468 -24.06 -21.39 -11.41
CA CYS A 468 -23.44 -21.85 -12.65
C CYS A 468 -24.40 -22.65 -13.55
N LYS A 469 -25.04 -21.96 -14.50
CA LYS A 469 -25.94 -22.52 -15.54
C LYS A 469 -25.22 -23.26 -16.69
N HIS A 470 -23.90 -23.33 -16.67
CA HIS A 470 -23.05 -23.97 -17.69
C HIS A 470 -21.91 -24.72 -16.99
N ASP A 471 -21.27 -25.69 -17.65
CA ASP A 471 -20.17 -26.45 -17.01
C ASP A 471 -18.98 -25.54 -16.65
N TYR A 472 -18.87 -25.28 -15.34
CA TYR A 472 -17.92 -24.34 -14.74
C TYR A 472 -16.45 -24.64 -15.06
N TYR A 473 -16.12 -25.92 -15.27
CA TYR A 473 -14.75 -26.36 -15.55
C TYR A 473 -14.45 -26.57 -17.03
N ALA A 474 -15.40 -26.34 -17.95
CA ALA A 474 -15.25 -26.67 -19.38
C ALA A 474 -13.94 -26.14 -19.97
N LYS A 475 -13.65 -24.85 -19.78
CA LYS A 475 -12.44 -24.15 -20.27
C LYS A 475 -11.21 -24.31 -19.36
N THR A 476 -11.32 -25.00 -18.23
CA THR A 476 -10.20 -25.17 -17.28
C THR A 476 -9.36 -26.39 -17.64
N HIS A 477 -8.05 -26.18 -17.80
CA HIS A 477 -7.06 -27.23 -18.03
C HIS A 477 -6.36 -27.56 -16.70
N PRO A 478 -6.50 -28.78 -16.14
CA PRO A 478 -5.87 -29.13 -14.88
C PRO A 478 -4.33 -29.24 -15.00
N GLN A 479 -3.61 -28.49 -14.18
CA GLN A 479 -2.15 -28.47 -14.06
C GLN A 479 -1.74 -28.57 -12.59
N GLY A 480 -0.48 -28.94 -12.33
CA GLY A 480 0.08 -29.03 -10.99
C GLY A 480 -0.56 -30.06 -10.06
N ASP A 481 -0.22 -29.95 -8.78
CA ASP A 481 -0.81 -30.72 -7.67
C ASP A 481 -1.21 -29.84 -6.47
N ASP A 482 -1.45 -28.54 -6.74
CA ASP A 482 -1.77 -27.51 -5.75
C ASP A 482 -3.03 -27.82 -4.94
N ILE A 483 -4.03 -28.48 -5.54
CA ILE A 483 -5.17 -29.04 -4.83
C ILE A 483 -4.75 -30.05 -3.74
N ILE A 484 -3.70 -30.84 -3.95
CA ILE A 484 -3.20 -31.80 -2.94
C ILE A 484 -2.44 -31.05 -1.85
N THR A 485 -1.69 -30.00 -2.20
CA THR A 485 -1.13 -29.06 -1.21
C THR A 485 -2.25 -28.40 -0.38
N TRP A 486 -3.33 -27.97 -1.02
CA TRP A 486 -4.51 -27.37 -0.37
C TRP A 486 -5.27 -28.36 0.52
N LEU A 487 -5.44 -29.62 0.09
CA LEU A 487 -6.05 -30.70 0.89
C LEU A 487 -5.18 -31.14 2.08
N LEU A 488 -3.88 -30.83 2.08
CA LEU A 488 -2.96 -31.12 3.18
C LEU A 488 -2.76 -29.91 4.11
N ASP A 489 -2.94 -28.68 3.61
CA ASP A 489 -2.96 -27.45 4.40
C ASP A 489 -4.27 -27.29 5.20
N TYR A 490 -4.46 -28.13 6.23
CA TYR A 490 -5.44 -27.87 7.27
C TYR A 490 -4.91 -28.33 8.64
N PRO A 491 -5.17 -27.58 9.73
CA PRO A 491 -4.80 -28.01 11.06
C PRO A 491 -5.69 -29.18 11.50
N MET A 492 -5.10 -30.38 11.58
CA MET A 492 -5.65 -31.52 12.30
C MET A 492 -5.77 -31.17 13.80
N ARG A 493 -6.92 -30.61 14.19
CA ARG A 493 -7.21 -30.22 15.58
C ARG A 493 -7.77 -31.42 16.33
N ASP A 494 -7.23 -31.66 17.52
CA ASP A 494 -7.51 -32.85 18.29
C ASP A 494 -8.89 -32.79 18.99
N GLY A 495 -9.61 -33.92 18.97
CA GLY A 495 -10.74 -34.30 19.81
C GLY A 495 -11.98 -33.39 19.96
N SER A 496 -11.97 -32.14 19.49
CA SER A 496 -12.97 -31.13 19.88
C SER A 496 -13.47 -30.27 18.71
N PHE A 497 -14.74 -30.45 18.37
CA PHE A 497 -15.42 -29.71 17.30
C PHE A 497 -16.86 -29.42 17.69
N GLU A 498 -17.08 -28.28 18.32
CA GLU A 498 -18.33 -27.54 18.13
C GLU A 498 -18.25 -26.88 16.74
N PHE A 499 -18.93 -27.47 15.75
CA PHE A 499 -19.45 -26.66 14.65
C PHE A 499 -20.96 -26.85 14.53
N PRO A 500 -21.69 -25.78 14.20
CA PRO A 500 -21.24 -24.39 14.14
C PRO A 500 -20.96 -23.93 15.57
N ARG A 501 -19.90 -23.13 15.76
CA ARG A 501 -19.91 -22.27 16.94
C ARG A 501 -21.12 -21.35 16.84
N SER A 502 -21.70 -20.98 17.98
CA SER A 502 -22.60 -19.81 18.07
C SER A 502 -22.02 -18.67 17.23
N VAL A 503 -22.74 -18.28 16.17
CA VAL A 503 -22.35 -17.16 15.29
C VAL A 503 -22.12 -15.89 16.10
N ARG A 504 -22.88 -15.74 17.20
CA ARG A 504 -22.82 -14.62 18.15
C ARG A 504 -21.52 -14.57 18.95
N ALA A 505 -21.01 -15.72 19.39
CA ALA A 505 -19.79 -15.84 20.19
C ALA A 505 -18.49 -15.53 19.41
N HIS A 506 -18.53 -15.49 18.08
CA HIS A 506 -17.34 -15.30 17.24
C HIS A 506 -16.73 -13.88 17.39
N ASN A 507 -15.54 -13.79 17.99
CA ASN A 507 -14.85 -12.53 18.33
C ASN A 507 -15.67 -11.58 19.25
N LEU A 508 -16.64 -12.10 20.01
CA LEU A 508 -17.57 -11.29 20.79
C LEU A 508 -16.87 -10.38 21.80
N ASP A 509 -15.88 -10.93 22.50
CA ASP A 509 -15.02 -10.23 23.45
C ASP A 509 -14.34 -8.99 22.85
N MET A 510 -13.73 -9.16 21.67
CA MET A 510 -13.05 -8.09 20.95
C MET A 510 -14.03 -7.11 20.28
N CYS A 511 -15.18 -7.58 19.80
CA CYS A 511 -16.26 -6.73 19.30
C CYS A 511 -16.79 -5.80 20.40
N VAL A 512 -17.08 -6.33 21.60
CA VAL A 512 -17.57 -5.55 22.75
C VAL A 512 -16.49 -4.56 23.21
N ALA A 513 -15.23 -5.00 23.35
CA ALA A 513 -14.14 -4.13 23.76
C ALA A 513 -13.95 -2.93 22.80
N ILE A 514 -14.00 -3.16 21.48
CA ILE A 514 -13.86 -2.08 20.49
C ILE A 514 -15.11 -1.19 20.43
N LEU A 515 -16.32 -1.74 20.60
CA LEU A 515 -17.54 -0.94 20.71
C LEU A 515 -17.47 0.03 21.90
N ARG A 516 -17.05 -0.42 23.08
CA ARG A 516 -16.86 0.45 24.25
C ARG A 516 -15.69 1.44 24.08
N ALA A 517 -14.63 1.07 23.37
CA ALA A 517 -13.57 2.01 22.99
C ALA A 517 -14.06 3.12 22.03
N ILE A 518 -15.03 2.81 21.16
CA ILE A 518 -15.72 3.80 20.31
C ILE A 518 -16.59 4.72 21.19
N HIS A 519 -17.34 4.20 22.17
CA HIS A 519 -18.11 5.00 23.12
C HIS A 519 -17.23 5.99 23.91
N PHE A 520 -16.14 5.50 24.51
CA PHE A 520 -15.15 6.35 25.17
C PHE A 520 -14.56 7.43 24.25
N THR A 521 -14.42 7.12 22.96
CA THR A 521 -13.97 8.08 21.95
C THR A 521 -15.06 9.11 21.59
N CYS A 522 -16.33 8.72 21.54
CA CYS A 522 -17.47 9.64 21.44
C CYS A 522 -17.59 10.56 22.67
N ARG A 523 -17.31 10.05 23.88
CA ARG A 523 -17.24 10.83 25.12
C ARG A 523 -16.08 11.82 25.11
N ASP A 524 -14.89 11.39 24.70
CA ASP A 524 -13.72 12.26 24.49
C ASP A 524 -14.01 13.36 23.45
N LEU A 525 -14.72 13.02 22.38
CA LEU A 525 -15.16 13.94 21.33
C LEU A 525 -16.18 14.98 21.84
N ALA A 526 -17.19 14.56 22.61
CA ALA A 526 -18.17 15.45 23.23
C ALA A 526 -17.50 16.53 24.09
N THR A 527 -16.50 16.17 24.90
CA THR A 527 -15.73 17.15 25.68
C THR A 527 -14.90 18.12 24.81
N LYS A 528 -14.58 17.81 23.55
CA LYS A 528 -13.95 18.79 22.64
C LYS A 528 -14.96 19.72 22.00
N TYR A 529 -16.16 19.23 21.69
CA TYR A 529 -17.25 20.08 21.21
C TYR A 529 -17.73 21.07 22.27
N ALA A 530 -17.87 20.65 23.53
CA ALA A 530 -18.16 21.56 24.65
C ALA A 530 -17.11 22.68 24.73
N LYS A 531 -15.82 22.33 24.74
CA LYS A 531 -14.72 23.31 24.79
C LYS A 531 -14.60 24.19 23.55
N LYS A 532 -14.97 23.70 22.36
CA LYS A 532 -15.12 24.56 21.17
C LYS A 532 -16.25 25.58 21.38
N MET A 533 -17.38 25.16 21.95
CA MET A 533 -18.52 26.05 22.20
C MET A 533 -18.22 27.12 23.26
N GLU A 534 -17.56 26.75 24.37
CA GLU A 534 -17.02 27.68 25.38
C GLU A 534 -16.23 28.83 24.71
N ASN A 535 -15.29 28.48 23.82
CA ASN A 535 -14.45 29.45 23.11
C ASN A 535 -15.22 30.24 22.04
N LEU A 536 -16.20 29.65 21.35
CA LEU A 536 -17.03 30.36 20.37
C LEU A 536 -17.98 31.38 21.02
N CYS A 537 -18.54 31.06 22.19
CA CYS A 537 -19.39 31.99 22.94
C CYS A 537 -18.55 33.13 23.54
N TYR A 538 -17.37 32.83 24.08
CA TYR A 538 -16.40 33.84 24.51
C TYR A 538 -15.96 34.74 23.33
N TYR A 539 -15.72 34.20 22.14
CA TYR A 539 -15.42 35.01 20.94
C TYR A 539 -16.56 35.97 20.58
N ARG A 540 -17.83 35.54 20.77
CA ARG A 540 -19.00 36.41 20.59
C ARG A 540 -19.05 37.51 21.65
N ALA A 541 -18.67 37.23 22.90
CA ALA A 541 -18.55 38.26 23.93
C ALA A 541 -17.51 39.34 23.55
N LEU A 542 -16.34 38.95 23.02
CA LEU A 542 -15.35 39.90 22.49
C LEU A 542 -15.87 40.73 21.30
N ILE A 543 -16.69 40.13 20.42
CA ILE A 543 -17.36 40.87 19.34
C ILE A 543 -18.36 41.88 19.92
N ASN A 544 -19.18 41.48 20.91
CA ASN A 544 -20.11 42.39 21.58
C ASN A 544 -19.36 43.57 22.22
N ALA A 545 -18.28 43.31 22.98
CA ALA A 545 -17.43 44.35 23.56
C ALA A 545 -16.83 45.29 22.48
N THR A 546 -16.36 44.74 21.34
CA THR A 546 -15.88 45.53 20.20
C THR A 546 -16.99 46.44 19.65
N ASN A 547 -18.21 45.91 19.49
CA ASN A 547 -19.35 46.64 18.95
C ASN A 547 -19.77 47.79 19.89
N LEU A 548 -19.64 47.63 21.21
CA LEU A 548 -19.92 48.68 22.20
C LEU A 548 -18.92 49.83 22.07
N CYS A 549 -17.61 49.55 22.09
CA CYS A 549 -16.57 50.55 21.87
C CYS A 549 -16.76 51.29 20.53
N THR A 550 -17.07 50.55 19.46
CA THR A 550 -17.31 51.11 18.11
C THR A 550 -18.58 51.98 18.07
N SER A 551 -19.64 51.58 18.81
CA SER A 551 -20.86 52.38 18.92
C SER A 551 -20.64 53.65 19.72
N GLU A 552 -19.76 53.62 20.73
CA GLU A 552 -19.39 54.80 21.51
C GLU A 552 -18.55 55.77 20.68
N ASP A 553 -17.57 55.30 19.91
CA ASP A 553 -16.81 56.14 18.98
C ASP A 553 -17.70 56.86 17.97
N GLU A 554 -18.75 56.21 17.47
CA GLU A 554 -19.71 56.86 16.57
C GLU A 554 -20.59 57.90 17.29
N LYS A 555 -20.92 57.71 18.58
CA LYS A 555 -21.54 58.78 19.39
C LYS A 555 -20.58 59.95 19.58
N ARG A 556 -19.33 59.70 19.98
CA ARG A 556 -18.29 60.73 20.20
C ARG A 556 -18.06 61.60 18.96
N ARG A 557 -18.12 61.01 17.75
CA ARG A 557 -18.04 61.73 16.45
C ARG A 557 -19.23 62.65 16.17
N ILE A 558 -20.39 62.40 16.78
CA ILE A 558 -21.66 63.10 16.55
C ILE A 558 -21.97 64.08 17.69
N ALA A 559 -21.36 63.89 18.87
CA ALA A 559 -21.55 64.71 20.06
C ALA A 559 -20.99 66.14 19.91
N PRO A 560 -21.61 67.15 20.55
CA PRO A 560 -21.04 68.50 20.65
C PRO A 560 -19.77 68.52 21.52
N GLU A 561 -18.82 69.39 21.19
CA GLU A 561 -17.60 69.61 22.00
C GLU A 561 -17.94 69.97 23.46
N GLY A 562 -17.75 69.03 24.38
CA GLY A 562 -17.91 69.23 25.83
C GLY A 562 -18.92 68.33 26.54
N GLU A 563 -19.71 67.51 25.83
CA GLU A 563 -20.35 66.34 26.45
C GLU A 563 -19.30 65.23 26.63
N GLY A 564 -19.26 64.61 27.82
CA GLY A 564 -18.08 63.88 28.27
C GLY A 564 -17.87 62.51 27.60
N ASP A 565 -16.65 62.28 27.10
CA ASP A 565 -16.20 60.98 26.59
C ASP A 565 -16.34 59.87 27.65
N VAL A 566 -17.30 58.97 27.46
CA VAL A 566 -17.43 57.77 28.31
C VAL A 566 -16.29 56.81 27.95
N VAL A 567 -15.32 56.65 28.85
CA VAL A 567 -14.18 55.72 28.71
C VAL A 567 -14.70 54.28 28.58
N TYR A 568 -14.08 53.45 27.74
CA TYR A 568 -14.59 52.11 27.46
C TYR A 568 -14.60 51.19 28.70
N ALA A 569 -13.68 51.36 29.64
CA ALA A 569 -13.59 50.50 30.82
C ALA A 569 -14.84 50.61 31.73
N PRO A 570 -15.27 51.82 32.16
CA PRO A 570 -16.60 52.03 32.75
C PRO A 570 -17.76 51.50 31.88
N LEU A 571 -17.79 51.82 30.58
CA LEU A 571 -18.89 51.41 29.67
C LEU A 571 -19.10 49.88 29.63
N LEU A 572 -18.00 49.11 29.61
CA LEU A 572 -18.06 47.65 29.63
C LEU A 572 -18.45 47.11 31.02
N GLY A 573 -18.06 47.79 32.10
CA GLY A 573 -18.48 47.46 33.47
C GLY A 573 -19.97 47.72 33.73
N ASP A 574 -20.48 48.89 33.33
CA ASP A 574 -21.90 49.25 33.44
C ASP A 574 -22.80 48.23 32.72
N MET A 575 -22.37 47.74 31.54
CA MET A 575 -23.10 46.68 30.82
C MET A 575 -22.97 45.29 31.47
N CYS A 576 -21.97 45.06 32.32
CA CYS A 576 -21.90 43.85 33.14
C CYS A 576 -22.87 43.92 34.33
N GLU A 577 -23.15 45.10 34.88
CA GLU A 577 -24.16 45.31 35.94
C GLU A 577 -25.61 45.08 35.44
N GLU A 578 -25.92 45.32 34.16
CA GLU A 578 -27.26 45.02 33.60
C GLU A 578 -27.67 43.56 33.84
N PHE A 579 -26.72 42.62 33.80
CA PHE A 579 -26.96 41.20 34.06
C PHE A 579 -27.34 40.87 35.53
N LYS A 580 -27.22 41.80 36.48
CA LYS A 580 -27.84 41.63 37.83
C LYS A 580 -29.37 41.73 37.80
N THR A 581 -29.96 42.27 36.73
CA THR A 581 -31.38 42.67 36.68
C THR A 581 -32.23 41.85 35.71
N GLY A 582 -31.62 41.04 34.84
CA GLY A 582 -32.31 40.36 33.74
C GLY A 582 -32.64 38.88 33.97
N ASP A 583 -33.93 38.53 33.91
CA ASP A 583 -34.45 37.15 33.97
C ASP A 583 -34.30 36.41 32.61
N GLY A 584 -33.13 36.50 31.97
CA GLY A 584 -32.93 36.09 30.57
C GLY A 584 -31.51 35.69 30.17
N ASP A 585 -31.36 34.45 29.68
CA ASP A 585 -30.20 33.91 28.96
C ASP A 585 -28.81 33.99 29.68
N ALA A 586 -28.83 33.77 30.99
CA ALA A 586 -27.68 33.80 31.90
C ALA A 586 -26.35 33.15 31.39
N PRO A 587 -26.32 32.01 30.65
CA PRO A 587 -25.05 31.43 30.19
C PRO A 587 -24.24 32.32 29.24
N ASN A 588 -24.91 33.19 28.47
CA ASN A 588 -24.24 34.14 27.60
C ASN A 588 -23.77 35.39 28.37
N GLY A 589 -24.52 35.82 29.40
CA GLY A 589 -24.12 36.92 30.29
C GLY A 589 -22.86 36.58 31.11
N ILE A 590 -22.80 35.38 31.70
CA ILE A 590 -21.63 34.91 32.46
C ILE A 590 -20.34 34.97 31.62
N LEU A 591 -20.39 34.50 30.36
CA LEU A 591 -19.24 34.55 29.46
C LEU A 591 -18.90 35.97 28.96
N PHE A 592 -19.84 36.92 29.01
CA PHE A 592 -19.57 38.33 28.77
C PHE A 592 -18.83 38.97 29.95
N VAL A 593 -19.26 38.70 31.18
CA VAL A 593 -18.57 39.16 32.40
C VAL A 593 -17.14 38.61 32.47
N CYS A 594 -16.91 37.32 32.20
CA CYS A 594 -15.56 36.76 32.12
C CYS A 594 -14.69 37.43 31.05
N ALA A 595 -15.26 37.73 29.87
CA ALA A 595 -14.54 38.41 28.80
C ALA A 595 -14.19 39.86 29.16
N VAL A 596 -15.08 40.61 29.83
CA VAL A 596 -14.80 41.98 30.30
C VAL A 596 -13.74 41.98 31.40
N ARG A 597 -13.79 41.05 32.36
CA ARG A 597 -12.72 40.83 33.35
C ARG A 597 -11.37 40.63 32.66
N ASP A 598 -11.28 39.69 31.73
CA ASP A 598 -10.05 39.39 30.98
C ASP A 598 -9.54 40.59 30.15
N ILE A 599 -10.45 41.40 29.58
CA ILE A 599 -10.10 42.62 28.85
C ILE A 599 -9.44 43.63 29.79
N LEU A 600 -10.00 43.84 30.98
CA LEU A 600 -9.57 44.88 31.93
C LEU A 600 -8.32 44.50 32.74
N GLU A 601 -8.18 43.23 33.10
CA GLU A 601 -6.97 42.68 33.75
C GLU A 601 -5.76 42.57 32.78
N GLU A 602 -5.93 42.97 31.52
CA GLU A 602 -4.97 42.76 30.42
C GLU A 602 -4.54 41.29 30.25
N ALA A 603 -5.48 40.35 30.42
CA ALA A 603 -5.21 38.91 30.41
C ALA A 603 -4.58 38.41 29.10
N SER A 604 -3.65 37.46 29.22
CA SER A 604 -2.97 36.85 28.08
C SER A 604 -3.77 35.72 27.42
N ASP A 605 -4.73 35.14 28.13
CA ASP A 605 -5.37 33.87 27.77
C ASP A 605 -6.78 33.79 28.39
N PRO A 606 -7.85 33.51 27.62
CA PRO A 606 -9.23 33.47 28.12
C PRO A 606 -9.43 32.59 29.36
N THR A 607 -10.04 33.18 30.39
CA THR A 607 -10.41 32.53 31.64
C THR A 607 -11.85 31.99 31.58
N PHE A 608 -12.13 30.95 32.37
CA PHE A 608 -13.42 30.25 32.42
C PHE A 608 -13.77 29.80 33.86
N ASP A 609 -13.08 30.37 34.85
CA ASP A 609 -13.36 30.26 36.27
C ASP A 609 -14.34 31.35 36.70
N PHE A 610 -15.50 30.91 37.14
CA PHE A 610 -16.60 31.75 37.59
C PHE A 610 -17.07 31.23 38.95
N ASP A 611 -16.59 31.88 40.02
CA ASP A 611 -16.91 31.50 41.40
C ASP A 611 -18.23 32.13 41.84
N ASP A 612 -18.32 33.45 41.76
CA ASP A 612 -19.52 34.25 42.06
C ASP A 612 -19.59 35.50 41.15
N LEU A 613 -20.80 35.98 40.88
CA LEU A 613 -21.04 37.13 40.02
C LEU A 613 -20.54 38.44 40.65
N GLU A 614 -20.85 38.68 41.94
CA GLU A 614 -20.50 39.93 42.60
C GLU A 614 -18.97 40.06 42.72
N ALA A 615 -18.28 38.97 43.08
CA ALA A 615 -16.83 38.92 43.12
C ALA A 615 -16.14 39.18 41.76
N CYS A 616 -16.77 38.81 40.64
CA CYS A 616 -16.24 39.14 39.31
C CYS A 616 -16.46 40.62 38.95
N LEU A 617 -17.52 41.24 39.46
CA LEU A 617 -17.86 42.64 39.20
C LEU A 617 -17.03 43.58 40.09
N ASP A 618 -16.74 43.20 41.34
CA ASP A 618 -15.75 43.88 42.20
C ASP A 618 -14.38 44.00 41.53
N LEU A 619 -13.93 42.94 40.84
CA LEU A 619 -12.68 42.96 40.06
C LEU A 619 -12.76 43.93 38.88
N ILE A 620 -13.86 43.89 38.11
CA ILE A 620 -14.11 44.81 36.97
C ILE A 620 -14.12 46.28 37.42
N HIS A 621 -14.78 46.59 38.55
CA HIS A 621 -14.77 47.94 39.13
C HIS A 621 -13.38 48.41 39.58
N GLY A 622 -12.47 47.49 39.93
CA GLY A 622 -11.07 47.80 40.24
C GLY A 622 -10.23 48.35 39.08
N HIS A 623 -10.76 48.33 37.84
CA HIS A 623 -10.03 48.67 36.61
C HIS A 623 -10.64 49.84 35.81
N GLN A 624 -11.47 50.70 36.40
CA GLN A 624 -12.12 51.83 35.69
C GLN A 624 -11.15 52.86 35.07
N ASP A 625 -9.92 53.00 35.59
CA ASP A 625 -8.90 53.93 35.04
C ASP A 625 -8.20 53.43 33.75
N LEU A 626 -8.66 52.32 33.13
CA LEU A 626 -8.00 51.77 31.94
C LEU A 626 -8.30 52.60 30.68
N SER A 627 -7.24 53.13 30.05
CA SER A 627 -7.33 53.88 28.79
C SER A 627 -7.85 53.03 27.62
N ASP A 628 -8.75 53.58 26.80
CA ASP A 628 -9.35 52.98 25.60
C ASP A 628 -8.36 52.20 24.69
N ASP A 629 -7.18 52.74 24.42
CA ASP A 629 -6.13 52.10 23.61
C ASP A 629 -5.68 50.74 24.19
N LYS A 630 -5.59 50.62 25.52
CA LYS A 630 -5.33 49.34 26.20
C LYS A 630 -6.50 48.38 26.05
N VAL A 631 -7.73 48.87 26.26
CA VAL A 631 -8.96 48.06 26.15
C VAL A 631 -9.05 47.44 24.74
N LEU A 632 -8.85 48.22 23.68
CA LEU A 632 -8.86 47.73 22.30
C LEU A 632 -7.71 46.73 22.02
N LYS A 633 -6.49 47.01 22.48
CA LYS A 633 -5.35 46.07 22.35
C LYS A 633 -5.59 44.76 23.12
N SER A 634 -6.27 44.83 24.26
CA SER A 634 -6.64 43.68 25.08
C SER A 634 -7.69 42.82 24.37
N ILE A 635 -8.77 43.44 23.86
CA ILE A 635 -9.79 42.82 23.02
C ILE A 635 -9.16 42.09 21.82
N GLU A 636 -8.29 42.75 21.06
CA GLU A 636 -7.72 42.17 19.84
C GLU A 636 -6.71 41.05 20.14
N ARG A 637 -5.91 41.18 21.21
CA ARG A 637 -5.05 40.10 21.73
C ARG A 637 -5.89 38.86 22.07
N LEU A 638 -6.98 39.04 22.82
CA LEU A 638 -7.87 37.95 23.21
C LEU A 638 -8.58 37.32 21.99
N LYS A 639 -9.03 38.10 21.00
CA LYS A 639 -9.61 37.57 19.76
C LYS A 639 -8.65 36.63 19.04
N VAL A 640 -7.40 37.04 18.84
CA VAL A 640 -6.37 36.21 18.19
C VAL A 640 -6.13 34.91 18.97
N VAL A 641 -6.05 34.98 20.31
CA VAL A 641 -5.87 33.78 21.15
C VAL A 641 -7.07 32.84 21.07
N VAL A 642 -8.30 33.35 21.13
CA VAL A 642 -9.54 32.57 21.04
C VAL A 642 -9.69 31.91 19.67
N SER A 643 -9.48 32.64 18.58
CA SER A 643 -9.50 32.09 17.22
C SER A 643 -8.48 30.96 17.06
N ASN A 644 -7.27 31.14 17.59
CA ASN A 644 -6.27 30.07 17.64
C ASN A 644 -6.77 28.85 18.45
N LYS A 645 -7.39 29.05 19.63
CA LYS A 645 -8.00 27.96 20.40
C LYS A 645 -9.09 27.21 19.62
N VAL A 646 -9.94 27.90 18.86
CA VAL A 646 -10.99 27.29 18.02
C VAL A 646 -10.38 26.47 16.87
N LEU A 647 -9.40 27.01 16.14
CA LEU A 647 -8.70 26.30 15.06
C LEU A 647 -7.92 25.06 15.59
N LEU A 648 -7.38 25.15 16.81
CA LEU A 648 -6.80 24.02 17.52
C LEU A 648 -7.85 22.99 17.97
N ALA A 649 -9.05 23.41 18.36
CA ALA A 649 -10.15 22.52 18.73
C ALA A 649 -10.65 21.72 17.52
N ASP A 650 -10.86 22.38 16.38
CA ASP A 650 -11.29 21.73 15.13
C ASP A 650 -10.32 20.66 14.65
N SER A 651 -9.03 20.99 14.66
CA SER A 651 -7.95 20.06 14.31
C SER A 651 -7.94 18.83 15.23
N LYS A 652 -8.28 19.00 16.53
CA LYS A 652 -8.38 17.90 17.51
C LYS A 652 -9.67 17.09 17.34
N ILE A 653 -10.78 17.72 16.99
CA ILE A 653 -12.08 17.08 16.73
C ILE A 653 -11.96 16.14 15.52
N LEU A 654 -11.42 16.62 14.38
CA LEU A 654 -11.19 15.79 13.20
C LEU A 654 -10.23 14.63 13.48
N LEU A 655 -9.17 14.87 14.26
CA LEU A 655 -8.21 13.85 14.65
C LEU A 655 -8.84 12.73 15.51
N ILE A 656 -9.76 13.06 16.43
CA ILE A 656 -10.52 12.08 17.22
C ILE A 656 -11.54 11.34 16.33
N GLU A 657 -12.21 12.04 15.43
CA GLU A 657 -13.21 11.48 14.51
C GLU A 657 -12.62 10.48 13.50
N ASN A 658 -11.39 10.73 13.03
CA ASN A 658 -10.62 9.76 12.24
C ASN A 658 -10.32 8.48 13.03
N SER A 659 -9.91 8.60 14.30
CA SER A 659 -9.67 7.45 15.18
C SER A 659 -10.95 6.65 15.45
N ARG A 660 -12.07 7.34 15.74
CA ARG A 660 -13.40 6.73 15.85
C ARG A 660 -13.76 5.95 14.59
N THR A 661 -13.57 6.59 13.43
CA THR A 661 -13.88 5.99 12.12
C THR A 661 -12.98 4.77 11.84
N SER A 662 -11.71 4.81 12.24
CA SER A 662 -10.80 3.66 12.13
C SER A 662 -11.23 2.50 13.04
N MET A 663 -11.55 2.76 14.31
CA MET A 663 -12.06 1.70 15.21
C MET A 663 -13.40 1.13 14.72
N LEU A 664 -14.29 1.97 14.17
CA LEU A 664 -15.53 1.51 13.55
C LEU A 664 -15.28 0.65 12.29
N ASN A 665 -14.22 0.93 11.52
CA ASN A 665 -13.78 0.04 10.44
C ASN A 665 -13.36 -1.32 11.00
N GLU A 666 -12.52 -1.36 12.04
CA GLU A 666 -12.04 -2.62 12.63
C GLU A 666 -13.16 -3.43 13.29
N LEU A 667 -14.12 -2.79 13.98
CA LEU A 667 -15.34 -3.42 14.45
C LEU A 667 -16.17 -4.00 13.29
N THR A 668 -16.28 -3.25 12.18
CA THR A 668 -16.93 -3.72 10.94
C THR A 668 -16.21 -4.93 10.32
N ARG A 669 -14.90 -5.09 10.54
CA ARG A 669 -14.12 -6.25 10.09
C ARG A 669 -14.28 -7.46 11.01
N LEU A 670 -14.30 -7.28 12.33
CA LEU A 670 -14.52 -8.36 13.31
C LEU A 670 -15.96 -8.90 13.32
N SER A 671 -16.96 -8.04 13.11
CA SER A 671 -18.37 -8.43 13.01
C SER A 671 -18.72 -9.15 11.70
N ALA A 672 -17.78 -9.21 10.74
CA ALA A 672 -17.96 -10.02 9.54
C ALA A 672 -17.80 -11.51 9.86
N PHE A 673 -18.77 -12.31 9.43
CA PHE A 673 -18.77 -13.75 9.54
C PHE A 673 -18.94 -14.34 8.14
N ASP A 674 -18.09 -15.32 7.80
CA ASP A 674 -18.10 -15.99 6.50
C ASP A 674 -18.28 -17.50 6.73
N TYR A 675 -19.41 -18.04 6.27
CA TYR A 675 -19.73 -19.46 6.41
C TYR A 675 -18.69 -20.37 5.72
N ARG A 676 -17.96 -19.90 4.68
CA ARG A 676 -16.87 -20.66 4.04
C ARG A 676 -15.72 -20.95 5.00
N SER A 677 -15.49 -20.13 6.02
CA SER A 677 -14.42 -20.37 7.01
C SER A 677 -14.58 -21.71 7.75
N TYR A 678 -15.83 -22.17 7.88
CA TYR A 678 -16.18 -23.50 8.40
C TYR A 678 -16.30 -24.54 7.29
N ILE A 679 -17.06 -24.25 6.23
CA ILE A 679 -17.34 -25.18 5.13
C ILE A 679 -16.05 -25.61 4.40
N ARG A 680 -15.07 -24.72 4.21
CA ARG A 680 -13.76 -25.05 3.64
C ARG A 680 -13.07 -26.19 4.39
N ASN A 681 -13.01 -26.12 5.71
CA ASN A 681 -12.28 -27.09 6.53
C ASN A 681 -12.98 -28.46 6.51
N LEU A 682 -14.32 -28.45 6.50
CA LEU A 682 -15.14 -29.65 6.29
C LEU A 682 -14.90 -30.27 4.90
N LEU A 683 -14.89 -29.45 3.84
CA LEU A 683 -14.64 -29.90 2.47
C LEU A 683 -13.22 -30.48 2.31
N LYS A 684 -12.18 -29.81 2.83
CA LYS A 684 -10.80 -30.34 2.83
C LYS A 684 -10.74 -31.73 3.45
N ARG A 685 -11.41 -31.93 4.60
CA ARG A 685 -11.47 -33.23 5.29
C ARG A 685 -12.22 -34.28 4.47
N PHE A 686 -13.45 -33.97 4.03
CA PHE A 686 -14.30 -34.87 3.25
C PHE A 686 -13.61 -35.34 1.96
N MET A 687 -13.08 -34.41 1.16
CA MET A 687 -12.41 -34.72 -0.10
C MET A 687 -11.12 -35.51 0.10
N ARG A 688 -10.36 -35.21 1.17
CA ARG A 688 -9.16 -36.00 1.51
C ARG A 688 -9.54 -37.43 1.88
N GLU A 689 -10.64 -37.66 2.57
CA GLU A 689 -11.13 -39.01 2.89
C GLU A 689 -11.64 -39.73 1.62
N GLU A 690 -12.47 -39.11 0.77
CA GLU A 690 -12.90 -39.72 -0.53
C GLU A 690 -11.69 -40.04 -1.44
N LEU A 691 -10.67 -39.17 -1.54
CA LEU A 691 -9.47 -39.41 -2.33
C LEU A 691 -8.61 -40.56 -1.76
N ASN A 692 -8.58 -40.74 -0.44
CA ASN A 692 -7.92 -41.89 0.17
C ASN A 692 -8.66 -43.21 -0.12
N GLU A 693 -10.00 -43.20 -0.21
CA GLU A 693 -10.75 -44.39 -0.64
C GLU A 693 -10.56 -44.70 -2.12
N LEU A 694 -10.55 -43.70 -3.01
CA LEU A 694 -10.19 -43.89 -4.43
C LEU A 694 -8.77 -44.51 -4.58
N VAL A 695 -7.81 -44.00 -3.80
CA VAL A 695 -6.43 -44.50 -3.72
C VAL A 695 -6.33 -45.93 -3.17
N LYS A 696 -7.29 -46.39 -2.35
CA LYS A 696 -7.40 -47.80 -1.91
C LYS A 696 -8.03 -48.66 -3.00
N MET A 697 -9.14 -48.23 -3.60
CA MET A 697 -9.85 -48.98 -4.64
C MET A 697 -8.99 -49.18 -5.90
N ASP A 698 -8.23 -48.16 -6.32
CA ASP A 698 -7.24 -48.23 -7.40
C ASP A 698 -6.15 -49.28 -7.12
N ALA A 699 -5.66 -49.35 -5.88
CA ALA A 699 -4.69 -50.37 -5.48
C ALA A 699 -5.28 -51.78 -5.50
N ILE A 700 -6.52 -51.96 -5.02
CA ILE A 700 -7.25 -53.25 -5.07
C ILE A 700 -7.48 -53.69 -6.52
N ALA A 701 -7.91 -52.76 -7.39
CA ALA A 701 -8.13 -53.03 -8.81
C ALA A 701 -6.83 -53.43 -9.53
N LYS A 702 -5.70 -52.77 -9.21
CA LYS A 702 -4.38 -53.11 -9.76
C LYS A 702 -3.87 -54.46 -9.29
N VAL A 703 -4.13 -54.86 -8.04
CA VAL A 703 -3.84 -56.22 -7.55
C VAL A 703 -4.68 -57.25 -8.30
N ALA A 704 -6.00 -57.06 -8.39
CA ALA A 704 -6.90 -57.98 -9.10
C ALA A 704 -6.55 -58.10 -10.60
N ALA A 705 -6.13 -57.02 -11.25
CA ALA A 705 -5.66 -57.03 -12.63
C ALA A 705 -4.32 -57.80 -12.80
N ALA A 706 -3.39 -57.66 -11.86
CA ALA A 706 -2.13 -58.41 -11.85
C ALA A 706 -2.35 -59.92 -11.61
N GLU A 707 -3.26 -60.28 -10.71
CA GLU A 707 -3.70 -61.67 -10.49
C GLU A 707 -4.36 -62.25 -11.76
N ALA A 708 -5.21 -61.47 -12.43
CA ALA A 708 -5.83 -61.88 -13.69
C ALA A 708 -4.82 -62.12 -14.82
N ASP A 709 -3.77 -61.30 -14.95
CA ASP A 709 -2.72 -61.54 -15.96
C ASP A 709 -1.79 -62.72 -15.60
N LEU A 710 -1.51 -62.94 -14.31
CA LEU A 710 -0.82 -64.15 -13.84
C LEU A 710 -1.59 -65.42 -14.25
N LEU A 711 -2.92 -65.42 -14.06
CA LEU A 711 -3.84 -66.46 -14.51
C LEU A 711 -3.99 -66.53 -16.05
N SER A 712 -3.61 -65.47 -16.79
CA SER A 712 -3.54 -65.47 -18.26
C SER A 712 -2.26 -66.19 -18.73
N ARG A 713 -1.11 -65.83 -18.16
CA ARG A 713 0.21 -66.37 -18.49
C ARG A 713 0.34 -67.85 -18.13
N GLU A 714 -0.22 -68.28 -16.99
CA GLU A 714 -0.25 -69.69 -16.62
C GLU A 714 -0.97 -70.57 -17.66
N LYS A 715 -2.01 -70.06 -18.33
CA LYS A 715 -2.72 -70.81 -19.38
C LYS A 715 -1.85 -70.97 -20.63
N GLN A 716 -1.21 -69.89 -21.09
CA GLN A 716 -0.30 -69.93 -22.23
C GLN A 716 0.94 -70.84 -22.02
N GLU A 717 1.45 -70.92 -20.78
CA GLU A 717 2.51 -71.87 -20.42
C GLU A 717 2.04 -73.34 -20.50
N LYS A 718 0.83 -73.63 -20.02
CA LYS A 718 0.26 -74.99 -20.01
C LYS A 718 0.00 -75.49 -21.43
N GLU A 719 -0.43 -74.62 -22.35
CA GLU A 719 -0.56 -74.96 -23.77
C GLU A 719 0.80 -75.29 -24.43
N LYS A 720 1.84 -74.46 -24.20
CA LYS A 720 3.17 -74.66 -24.79
C LYS A 720 3.85 -75.96 -24.36
N LYS A 721 3.53 -76.49 -23.17
CA LYS A 721 4.09 -77.76 -22.64
C LYS A 721 3.47 -79.03 -23.25
N SER A 722 2.38 -78.91 -24.03
CA SER A 722 1.68 -80.07 -24.62
C SER A 722 2.31 -80.65 -25.91
N ARG A 723 3.08 -79.87 -26.67
CA ARG A 723 3.35 -80.13 -28.10
C ARG A 723 4.80 -80.57 -28.42
N SER A 724 5.36 -81.54 -27.69
CA SER A 724 6.71 -82.07 -28.01
C SER A 724 6.97 -83.54 -27.63
N LYS A 725 6.56 -84.49 -28.50
CA LYS A 725 7.03 -85.90 -28.46
C LYS A 725 6.75 -86.69 -29.75
N ASN A 726 7.74 -86.80 -30.64
CA ASN A 726 8.26 -88.08 -31.21
C ASN A 726 9.34 -87.84 -32.30
N LYS A 727 10.03 -88.91 -32.74
CA LYS A 727 11.35 -88.87 -33.42
C LYS A 727 11.45 -89.86 -34.60
N LYS A 728 12.11 -89.43 -35.72
CA LYS A 728 13.09 -90.18 -36.57
C LYS A 728 12.61 -91.51 -37.26
N ARG A 729 13.23 -92.12 -38.30
CA ARG A 729 14.32 -91.84 -39.29
C ARG A 729 14.25 -92.89 -40.44
N GLY A 730 14.95 -92.66 -41.58
CA GLY A 730 15.23 -93.64 -42.68
C GLY A 730 14.67 -93.16 -44.04
N VAL A 731 15.40 -92.71 -45.08
CA VAL A 731 16.67 -93.14 -45.76
C VAL A 731 16.52 -94.56 -46.32
N ILE A 732 16.58 -94.87 -47.64
CA ILE A 732 17.66 -94.81 -48.68
C ILE A 732 16.94 -94.93 -50.08
N LYS A 733 17.30 -94.35 -51.26
CA LYS A 733 18.45 -94.64 -52.17
C LYS A 733 18.51 -93.68 -53.39
N LYS A 734 19.64 -93.68 -54.13
CA LYS A 734 19.80 -93.11 -55.50
C LYS A 734 19.62 -94.20 -56.59
N THR A 735 19.27 -93.82 -57.83
CA THR A 735 20.02 -94.02 -59.12
C THR A 735 19.12 -93.60 -60.30
N SER A 736 19.68 -93.14 -61.42
CA SER A 736 18.95 -92.53 -62.55
C SER A 736 19.57 -92.86 -63.92
N THR A 737 18.76 -92.92 -64.99
CA THR A 737 19.24 -93.03 -66.40
C THR A 737 18.21 -92.46 -67.40
N SER A 738 18.69 -91.79 -68.46
CA SER A 738 18.12 -91.64 -69.83
C SER A 738 16.63 -91.24 -70.03
N THR A 739 16.24 -90.31 -70.91
CA THR A 739 16.84 -89.52 -72.03
C THR A 739 15.74 -88.52 -72.51
N SER A 740 15.93 -87.39 -73.21
CA SER A 740 17.09 -86.63 -73.73
C SER A 740 16.60 -85.26 -74.28
N THR A 741 17.50 -84.47 -74.88
CA THR A 741 17.28 -83.28 -75.76
C THR A 741 16.55 -82.05 -75.17
N ASP A 742 17.07 -80.81 -75.23
CA ASP A 742 18.41 -80.33 -75.62
C ASP A 742 18.71 -78.91 -75.06
N THR A 743 20.01 -78.54 -75.02
CA THR A 743 20.60 -77.18 -74.84
C THR A 743 20.38 -76.38 -73.53
N GLU A 744 21.39 -76.45 -72.65
CA GLU A 744 22.16 -75.36 -71.98
C GLU A 744 21.49 -73.97 -71.79
N HIS A 745 21.18 -73.57 -70.54
CA HIS A 745 21.99 -72.68 -69.67
C HIS A 745 22.07 -71.20 -70.12
N ASN A 746 21.77 -70.18 -69.31
CA ASN A 746 21.92 -70.07 -67.85
C ASN A 746 21.03 -68.96 -67.21
N VAL A 747 20.83 -69.02 -65.88
CA VAL A 747 20.14 -68.05 -64.99
C VAL A 747 18.60 -67.98 -65.10
N GLU A 748 17.93 -68.19 -63.95
CA GLU A 748 16.49 -68.12 -63.69
C GLU A 748 16.27 -67.61 -62.23
N PRO A 749 15.05 -67.20 -61.80
CA PRO A 749 13.78 -67.29 -62.53
C PRO A 749 13.11 -65.94 -62.81
N GLU A 750 12.58 -65.78 -64.02
CA GLU A 750 11.44 -64.89 -64.26
C GLU A 750 10.13 -65.55 -63.80
N THR A 751 9.10 -64.77 -63.49
CA THR A 751 7.71 -65.21 -63.76
C THR A 751 6.75 -64.03 -63.89
N SER A 752 6.13 -63.88 -65.06
CA SER A 752 5.06 -62.93 -65.38
C SER A 752 4.47 -63.28 -66.75
N PRO A 753 3.26 -62.81 -67.13
CA PRO A 753 2.14 -62.36 -66.30
C PRO A 753 0.94 -63.32 -66.49
N PRO A 754 -0.32 -62.88 -66.74
CA PRO A 754 -0.66 -62.20 -68.00
C PRO A 754 -1.40 -60.86 -67.85
N LEU A 755 -0.98 -59.90 -68.69
CA LEU A 755 -1.77 -59.05 -69.58
C LEU A 755 -3.03 -58.33 -69.01
N LYS A 756 -3.02 -56.99 -68.85
CA LYS A 756 -2.99 -55.87 -69.84
C LYS A 756 -4.39 -55.41 -70.28
N PRO A 757 -4.56 -54.18 -70.80
CA PRO A 757 -3.78 -52.92 -70.65
C PRO A 757 -4.70 -51.81 -70.05
N VAL A 758 -4.44 -50.49 -69.99
CA VAL A 758 -3.61 -49.49 -70.72
C VAL A 758 -3.19 -48.45 -69.63
N GLU A 759 -1.91 -48.26 -69.31
CA GLU A 759 -0.97 -47.24 -69.86
C GLU A 759 -1.44 -45.78 -69.60
N GLU A 760 -0.62 -44.82 -69.13
CA GLU A 760 0.80 -44.84 -68.71
C GLU A 760 1.12 -43.67 -67.73
N ASP A 761 2.37 -43.50 -67.31
CA ASP A 761 2.82 -42.53 -66.27
C ASP A 761 3.61 -41.32 -66.86
N CYS A 762 4.00 -40.37 -66.00
CA CYS A 762 4.64 -39.06 -66.28
C CYS A 762 5.67 -38.93 -67.43
N VAL A 763 5.67 -37.76 -68.10
CA VAL A 763 6.81 -36.79 -68.23
C VAL A 763 6.34 -35.50 -68.98
N GLU A 764 7.08 -34.39 -68.84
CA GLU A 764 6.83 -33.08 -69.50
C GLU A 764 6.89 -33.14 -71.05
N PRO A 765 6.31 -32.16 -71.77
CA PRO A 765 7.18 -31.13 -72.38
C PRO A 765 6.59 -29.71 -72.46
N GLU A 766 7.27 -28.85 -73.22
CA GLU A 766 7.16 -27.38 -73.28
C GLU A 766 5.96 -26.78 -74.05
N ASP A 767 5.65 -25.52 -73.69
CA ASP A 767 5.31 -24.37 -74.57
C ASP A 767 4.02 -24.29 -75.42
N THR A 768 3.74 -23.02 -75.80
CA THR A 768 2.92 -22.55 -76.94
C THR A 768 1.44 -22.19 -76.71
N LEU A 769 1.25 -20.94 -76.23
CA LEU A 769 0.30 -19.91 -76.73
C LEU A 769 -1.24 -20.12 -76.74
N SER A 770 -1.90 -19.00 -76.37
CA SER A 770 -3.27 -18.55 -76.73
C SER A 770 -4.47 -19.25 -76.08
N GLY A 771 -5.48 -18.55 -75.55
CA GLY A 771 -5.50 -17.17 -75.01
C GLY A 771 -6.63 -16.26 -75.50
N GLU A 772 -7.19 -15.48 -74.55
CA GLU A 772 -8.10 -14.35 -74.77
C GLU A 772 -7.98 -13.35 -73.59
N ARG A 773 -8.26 -12.05 -73.71
CA ARG A 773 -7.71 -11.01 -74.62
C ARG A 773 -8.22 -9.64 -74.14
N GLY A 774 -7.36 -8.62 -74.15
CA GLY A 774 -7.69 -7.21 -73.87
C GLY A 774 -7.26 -6.78 -72.46
N GLY A 775 -6.54 -5.66 -72.26
CA GLY A 775 -6.19 -4.54 -73.14
C GLY A 775 -6.35 -3.23 -72.34
N LEU A 776 -5.59 -2.15 -72.52
CA LEU A 776 -4.65 -1.74 -73.57
C LEU A 776 -3.56 -0.80 -72.99
N ASP A 777 -2.44 -0.63 -73.70
CA ASP A 777 -1.32 0.27 -73.35
C ASP A 777 -1.58 1.76 -73.68
N ILE A 778 -0.91 2.67 -72.96
CA ILE A 778 -0.20 3.90 -73.43
C ILE A 778 0.95 4.14 -72.39
N SER A 779 2.27 4.11 -72.70
CA SER A 779 3.17 5.10 -73.37
C SER A 779 3.35 6.44 -72.63
N ALA A 780 4.49 7.19 -72.62
CA ALA A 780 5.90 6.97 -73.01
C ALA A 780 6.75 8.23 -72.60
N ASN A 781 8.04 8.31 -73.03
CA ASN A 781 8.99 9.49 -73.02
C ASN A 781 9.82 9.71 -71.72
N THR A 782 11.15 10.04 -71.67
CA THR A 782 12.10 10.91 -72.45
C THR A 782 11.92 12.43 -72.21
N ASP A 783 12.88 13.37 -72.14
CA ASP A 783 14.38 13.44 -72.28
C ASP A 783 14.86 14.88 -71.85
N ASN A 784 16.13 15.33 -71.64
CA ASN A 784 17.50 14.78 -71.44
C ASN A 784 18.48 15.92 -70.92
N GLN A 785 19.75 15.60 -70.57
CA GLN A 785 20.95 16.51 -70.45
C GLN A 785 20.91 17.66 -69.39
N GLU A 786 21.96 18.42 -68.98
CA GLU A 786 23.45 18.45 -69.13
C GLU A 786 24.03 19.20 -67.88
N GLU A 787 24.93 18.63 -67.06
CA GLU A 787 26.41 18.73 -67.02
C GLU A 787 27.11 20.07 -66.60
N THR A 788 28.14 19.95 -65.74
CA THR A 788 29.29 20.85 -65.42
C THR A 788 29.31 21.82 -64.21
N ALA A 789 30.19 21.47 -63.25
CA ALA A 789 31.20 22.30 -62.54
C ALA A 789 30.86 23.38 -61.46
N LYS A 790 31.23 23.05 -60.20
CA LYS A 790 32.12 23.75 -59.21
C LYS A 790 31.98 25.29 -58.94
N ASP A 791 32.19 25.83 -57.72
CA ASP A 791 32.89 25.30 -56.53
C ASP A 791 32.46 25.98 -55.19
N MET A 792 32.82 25.33 -54.06
CA MET A 792 32.95 25.79 -52.66
C MET A 792 31.90 26.65 -51.88
N GLN A 793 31.43 26.03 -50.78
CA GLN A 793 31.18 26.55 -49.40
C GLN A 793 29.82 27.17 -48.97
N ASN A 794 29.37 26.68 -47.80
CA ASN A 794 28.34 27.19 -46.85
C ASN A 794 26.84 26.93 -47.11
N ILE A 795 26.28 25.94 -46.38
CA ILE A 795 25.11 26.01 -45.44
C ILE A 795 23.98 27.01 -45.81
N PRO A 796 22.69 26.60 -45.94
CA PRO A 796 21.95 25.84 -44.91
C PRO A 796 20.97 24.73 -45.43
N GLU A 797 19.96 24.42 -44.59
CA GLU A 797 18.76 23.57 -44.76
C GLU A 797 18.01 23.73 -46.12
N GLU A 798 17.12 22.81 -46.56
CA GLU A 798 16.26 21.88 -45.80
C GLU A 798 15.85 20.60 -46.60
N ASP A 799 15.65 19.49 -45.86
CA ASP A 799 14.91 18.24 -46.11
C ASP A 799 14.82 17.45 -47.45
N LEU A 800 15.11 16.15 -47.30
CA LEU A 800 14.42 14.97 -47.87
C LEU A 800 14.21 14.84 -49.41
N LEU A 801 14.89 13.83 -50.02
CA LEU A 801 14.24 12.56 -50.42
C LEU A 801 15.19 11.61 -51.22
N SER A 802 15.62 10.51 -50.60
CA SER A 802 15.86 9.26 -51.32
C SER A 802 15.46 8.05 -50.45
N LYS A 803 14.18 7.67 -50.54
CA LYS A 803 13.64 6.51 -49.82
C LYS A 803 14.23 5.21 -50.38
N HIS A 804 15.26 4.66 -49.74
CA HIS A 804 15.43 3.21 -49.77
C HIS A 804 14.46 2.60 -48.76
N MET A 805 13.46 1.87 -49.27
CA MET A 805 12.54 1.10 -48.44
C MET A 805 13.23 -0.17 -47.93
N GLU A 806 14.11 -0.03 -46.95
CA GLU A 806 14.41 -1.17 -46.08
C GLU A 806 13.13 -1.61 -45.38
N SER A 807 12.93 -2.93 -45.22
CA SER A 807 11.78 -3.39 -44.45
C SER A 807 11.95 -3.03 -42.97
N PRO A 808 10.88 -2.79 -42.21
CA PRO A 808 10.98 -2.50 -40.78
C PRO A 808 11.77 -3.57 -39.99
N LEU A 809 11.77 -4.81 -40.47
CA LEU A 809 12.54 -5.93 -39.90
C LEU A 809 14.05 -5.77 -40.13
N VAL A 810 14.49 -5.31 -41.31
CA VAL A 810 15.91 -5.08 -41.62
C VAL A 810 16.46 -3.88 -40.84
N ALA A 811 15.69 -2.80 -40.75
CA ALA A 811 16.06 -1.64 -39.93
C ALA A 811 16.11 -2.00 -38.42
N ALA A 812 15.18 -2.84 -37.94
CA ALA A 812 15.20 -3.32 -36.56
C ALA A 812 16.39 -4.25 -36.27
N ALA A 813 16.73 -5.16 -37.17
CA ALA A 813 17.92 -6.02 -37.05
C ALA A 813 19.19 -5.19 -36.96
N THR A 814 19.37 -4.24 -37.90
CA THR A 814 20.54 -3.36 -37.93
C THR A 814 20.71 -2.57 -36.62
N ARG A 815 19.63 -2.04 -36.03
CA ARG A 815 19.68 -1.39 -34.71
C ARG A 815 20.07 -2.35 -33.59
N CYS A 816 19.52 -3.56 -33.55
CA CYS A 816 19.91 -4.57 -32.56
C CYS A 816 21.41 -4.92 -32.65
N ASN A 817 21.96 -4.98 -33.87
CA ASN A 817 23.38 -5.26 -34.12
C ASN A 817 24.28 -4.14 -33.56
N LEU A 818 23.91 -2.88 -33.80
CA LEU A 818 24.61 -1.70 -33.29
C LEU A 818 24.60 -1.67 -31.76
N ALA A 819 23.43 -1.87 -31.14
CA ALA A 819 23.26 -1.89 -29.69
C ALA A 819 24.03 -3.04 -29.02
N LEU A 820 23.98 -4.25 -29.59
CA LEU A 820 24.70 -5.44 -29.10
C LEU A 820 26.21 -5.21 -29.13
N ASP A 821 26.75 -4.74 -30.26
CA ASP A 821 28.17 -4.46 -30.44
C ASP A 821 28.67 -3.39 -29.44
N MET A 822 27.90 -2.32 -29.20
CA MET A 822 28.29 -1.29 -28.23
C MET A 822 28.23 -1.77 -26.78
N THR A 823 27.22 -2.56 -26.42
CA THR A 823 27.09 -3.16 -25.08
C THR A 823 28.24 -4.12 -24.81
N LEU A 824 28.53 -5.04 -25.74
CA LEU A 824 29.70 -5.94 -25.64
C LEU A 824 31.02 -5.16 -25.64
N LYS A 825 31.16 -4.11 -26.46
CA LYS A 825 32.32 -3.20 -26.42
C LYS A 825 32.47 -2.56 -25.05
N ALA A 826 31.41 -2.06 -24.42
CA ALA A 826 31.46 -1.40 -23.11
C ALA A 826 31.89 -2.38 -22.01
N LEU A 827 31.23 -3.54 -21.89
CA LEU A 827 31.60 -4.61 -20.96
C LEU A 827 33.10 -4.98 -21.10
N CYS A 828 33.57 -5.13 -22.34
CA CYS A 828 34.98 -5.41 -22.65
C CYS A 828 35.98 -4.28 -22.33
N LYS A 829 35.56 -3.13 -21.75
CA LYS A 829 36.47 -2.11 -21.20
C LYS A 829 36.64 -2.19 -19.68
N ILE A 830 35.74 -2.87 -18.98
CA ILE A 830 35.71 -2.92 -17.51
C ILE A 830 36.84 -3.83 -17.00
N LYS A 831 37.63 -3.35 -16.04
CA LYS A 831 38.89 -4.00 -15.69
C LYS A 831 38.65 -5.24 -14.81
N VAL A 832 37.85 -5.14 -13.75
CA VAL A 832 37.55 -6.27 -12.86
C VAL A 832 36.92 -7.47 -13.59
N LEU A 833 36.01 -7.23 -14.55
CA LEU A 833 35.47 -8.29 -15.41
C LEU A 833 36.59 -9.05 -16.13
N LYS A 834 37.51 -8.32 -16.76
CA LYS A 834 38.62 -8.94 -17.49
C LYS A 834 39.57 -9.70 -16.56
N GLU A 835 39.89 -9.17 -15.38
CA GLU A 835 40.76 -9.84 -14.42
C GLU A 835 40.15 -11.17 -13.92
N TYR A 836 38.86 -11.18 -13.63
CA TYR A 836 38.15 -12.37 -13.15
C TYR A 836 37.93 -13.42 -14.27
N LEU A 837 37.55 -13.02 -15.48
CA LEU A 837 37.45 -13.94 -16.63
C LEU A 837 38.79 -14.59 -16.96
N VAL A 838 39.90 -13.85 -16.86
CA VAL A 838 41.25 -14.40 -17.04
C VAL A 838 41.63 -15.37 -15.91
N ARG A 839 41.25 -15.06 -14.66
CA ARG A 839 41.50 -15.92 -13.49
C ARG A 839 40.78 -17.26 -13.59
N ASN A 840 39.52 -17.25 -14.04
CA ASN A 840 38.64 -18.42 -14.07
C ASN A 840 38.56 -19.10 -15.45
N ARG A 841 39.43 -18.72 -16.40
CA ARG A 841 39.44 -19.14 -17.83
C ARG A 841 39.35 -20.65 -18.14
N HIS A 842 39.60 -21.53 -17.17
CA HIS A 842 39.54 -22.99 -17.33
C HIS A 842 38.26 -23.61 -16.76
N GLN A 843 37.43 -22.81 -16.07
CA GLN A 843 36.24 -23.25 -15.34
C GLN A 843 34.94 -23.16 -16.17
N PHE A 844 34.98 -22.75 -17.43
CA PHE A 844 33.77 -22.78 -18.28
C PHE A 844 33.32 -24.21 -18.56
N ALA A 845 32.02 -24.46 -18.52
CA ALA A 845 31.45 -25.78 -18.80
C ALA A 845 31.55 -26.14 -20.29
N ASP A 846 31.83 -27.43 -20.56
CA ASP A 846 31.91 -27.94 -21.95
C ASP A 846 30.53 -28.40 -22.45
N ASN A 847 29.68 -28.88 -21.53
CA ASN A 847 28.38 -29.47 -21.81
C ASN A 847 27.26 -28.62 -21.19
N GLN A 848 26.66 -27.73 -21.98
CA GLN A 848 25.41 -27.03 -21.66
C GLN A 848 24.40 -27.21 -22.82
N GLU A 849 23.12 -26.90 -22.61
CA GLU A 849 22.07 -27.02 -23.63
C GLU A 849 21.61 -25.62 -24.08
N GLY A 850 21.37 -25.44 -25.39
CA GLY A 850 20.96 -24.16 -26.00
C GLY A 850 22.11 -23.38 -26.68
N GLN A 851 21.80 -22.63 -27.74
CA GLN A 851 22.83 -21.95 -28.56
C GLN A 851 23.46 -20.71 -27.88
N VAL A 852 22.65 -19.88 -27.21
CA VAL A 852 23.10 -18.59 -26.63
C VAL A 852 24.27 -18.73 -25.64
N PRO A 853 24.24 -19.67 -24.67
CA PRO A 853 25.36 -19.83 -23.74
C PRO A 853 26.67 -20.21 -24.44
N TYR A 854 26.63 -21.05 -25.50
CA TYR A 854 27.83 -21.40 -26.26
C TYR A 854 28.43 -20.17 -26.97
N ALA A 855 27.62 -19.36 -27.64
CA ALA A 855 28.10 -18.17 -28.33
C ALA A 855 28.70 -17.13 -27.34
N LEU A 856 28.03 -16.90 -26.20
CA LEU A 856 28.54 -16.02 -25.14
C LEU A 856 29.83 -16.57 -24.49
N ARG A 857 29.90 -17.88 -24.24
CA ARG A 857 31.12 -18.56 -23.75
C ARG A 857 32.30 -18.26 -24.64
N ASP A 858 32.14 -18.46 -25.94
CA ASP A 858 33.24 -18.40 -26.89
C ASP A 858 33.70 -16.96 -27.14
N TYR A 859 32.76 -16.01 -27.21
CA TYR A 859 33.05 -14.57 -27.26
C TYR A 859 33.87 -14.11 -26.02
N PHE A 860 33.39 -14.38 -24.81
CA PHE A 860 34.07 -13.92 -23.60
C PHE A 860 35.36 -14.70 -23.28
N THR A 861 35.47 -15.95 -23.72
CA THR A 861 36.73 -16.71 -23.70
C THR A 861 37.76 -16.05 -24.62
N ALA A 862 37.43 -15.81 -25.89
CA ALA A 862 38.34 -15.12 -26.82
C ALA A 862 38.80 -13.75 -26.30
N PHE A 863 37.88 -13.00 -25.68
CA PHE A 863 38.21 -11.72 -25.01
C PHE A 863 39.19 -11.90 -23.85
N ALA A 864 39.00 -12.89 -22.96
CA ALA A 864 39.91 -13.19 -21.87
C ALA A 864 41.32 -13.54 -22.36
N TRP A 865 41.43 -14.42 -23.35
CA TRP A 865 42.70 -14.88 -23.91
C TRP A 865 43.42 -13.80 -24.77
N LYS A 866 42.72 -12.72 -25.15
CA LYS A 866 43.19 -11.60 -26.01
C LYS A 866 43.43 -12.00 -27.48
N GLU A 867 42.83 -13.10 -27.94
CA GLU A 867 43.09 -13.66 -29.28
C GLU A 867 42.22 -13.04 -30.39
N ILE A 868 41.30 -12.16 -30.02
CA ILE A 868 40.44 -11.41 -30.95
C ILE A 868 41.29 -10.56 -31.92
N LYS A 869 41.43 -11.07 -33.14
CA LYS A 869 41.77 -10.33 -34.36
C LYS A 869 40.48 -9.77 -34.96
N ASP A 870 40.56 -8.74 -35.81
CA ASP A 870 39.36 -8.01 -36.28
C ASP A 870 38.34 -8.91 -37.01
N GLY A 871 38.78 -9.85 -37.85
CA GLY A 871 37.90 -10.84 -38.50
C GLY A 871 37.38 -11.96 -37.59
N MET A 872 37.92 -12.09 -36.36
CA MET A 872 37.42 -13.02 -35.34
C MET A 872 36.40 -12.33 -34.43
N TYR A 873 36.48 -11.00 -34.28
CA TYR A 873 35.49 -10.21 -33.54
C TYR A 873 34.12 -10.27 -34.21
N SER A 874 34.04 -10.00 -35.52
CA SER A 874 32.80 -10.02 -36.29
C SER A 874 32.15 -11.40 -36.32
N TYR A 875 32.94 -12.47 -36.45
CA TYR A 875 32.45 -13.85 -36.37
C TYR A 875 31.82 -14.16 -35.00
N LEU A 876 32.51 -13.86 -33.90
CA LEU A 876 31.98 -14.12 -32.55
C LEU A 876 30.77 -13.24 -32.21
N LEU A 877 30.76 -11.97 -32.65
CA LEU A 877 29.61 -11.08 -32.53
C LEU A 877 28.39 -11.61 -33.31
N GLY A 878 28.59 -12.07 -34.55
CA GLY A 878 27.54 -12.66 -35.38
C GLY A 878 26.96 -13.95 -34.78
N ASN A 879 27.79 -14.81 -34.20
CA ASN A 879 27.32 -16.00 -33.48
C ASN A 879 26.45 -15.64 -32.26
N VAL A 880 26.86 -14.62 -31.47
CA VAL A 880 26.07 -14.14 -30.31
C VAL A 880 24.74 -13.52 -30.76
N LEU A 881 24.76 -12.74 -31.84
CA LEU A 881 23.56 -12.14 -32.43
C LEU A 881 22.56 -13.21 -32.88
N ALA A 882 22.96 -14.10 -33.81
CA ALA A 882 22.07 -15.11 -34.39
C ALA A 882 21.46 -16.02 -33.31
N SER A 883 22.24 -16.36 -32.28
CA SER A 883 21.74 -17.12 -31.13
C SER A 883 20.66 -16.35 -30.35
N LEU A 884 20.81 -15.03 -30.16
CA LEU A 884 19.85 -14.20 -29.43
C LEU A 884 18.57 -13.92 -30.24
N GLU A 885 18.67 -13.87 -31.56
CA GLU A 885 17.53 -13.69 -32.49
C GLU A 885 16.59 -14.93 -32.49
N GLU A 886 17.12 -16.15 -32.42
CA GLU A 886 16.29 -17.38 -32.36
C GLU A 886 15.32 -17.42 -31.15
N VAL A 887 15.65 -16.72 -30.06
CA VAL A 887 14.93 -16.83 -28.78
C VAL A 887 13.91 -15.70 -28.56
N HIS A 888 14.02 -14.57 -29.26
CA HIS A 888 13.21 -13.36 -28.96
C HIS A 888 12.75 -12.57 -30.20
N SER A 889 11.47 -12.20 -30.22
CA SER A 889 10.83 -11.47 -31.33
C SER A 889 11.17 -9.97 -31.38
N MET A 890 12.37 -9.64 -31.89
CA MET A 890 12.66 -8.46 -32.73
C MET A 890 12.05 -7.09 -32.33
N SER A 891 12.62 -6.44 -31.32
CA SER A 891 12.79 -4.96 -31.23
C SER A 891 13.50 -4.58 -29.92
N ARG A 892 14.83 -4.72 -29.83
CA ARG A 892 15.55 -4.65 -28.54
C ARG A 892 16.49 -3.44 -28.44
N GLY A 893 16.30 -2.62 -27.40
CA GLY A 893 17.26 -1.58 -27.00
C GLY A 893 18.48 -2.16 -26.26
N ALA A 894 19.52 -1.36 -26.04
CA ALA A 894 20.77 -1.83 -25.44
C ALA A 894 20.58 -2.44 -24.03
N ALA A 895 19.63 -1.92 -23.24
CA ALA A 895 19.35 -2.42 -21.89
C ALA A 895 18.80 -3.87 -21.89
N GLU A 896 17.89 -4.20 -22.81
CA GLU A 896 17.34 -5.56 -22.94
C GLU A 896 18.40 -6.56 -23.43
N LEU A 897 19.29 -6.10 -24.30
CA LEU A 897 20.43 -6.88 -24.77
C LEU A 897 21.43 -7.13 -23.63
N LEU A 898 21.67 -6.14 -22.74
CA LEU A 898 22.48 -6.35 -21.53
C LEU A 898 21.86 -7.39 -20.59
N VAL A 899 20.57 -7.31 -20.30
CA VAL A 899 19.86 -8.31 -19.49
C VAL A 899 20.00 -9.70 -20.12
N SER A 900 19.78 -9.82 -21.43
CA SER A 900 19.95 -11.09 -22.16
C SER A 900 21.38 -11.63 -22.09
N ILE A 901 22.40 -10.78 -22.23
CA ILE A 901 23.83 -11.17 -22.12
C ILE A 901 24.13 -11.74 -20.73
N LEU A 902 23.52 -11.19 -19.67
CA LEU A 902 23.73 -11.63 -18.29
C LEU A 902 22.93 -12.90 -17.96
N GLU A 903 21.67 -12.99 -18.36
CA GLU A 903 20.82 -14.16 -18.06
C GLU A 903 21.28 -15.44 -18.79
N PHE A 904 21.77 -15.31 -20.03
CA PHE A 904 22.31 -16.45 -20.80
C PHE A 904 23.82 -16.67 -20.62
N TRP A 905 24.48 -15.95 -19.70
CA TRP A 905 25.92 -16.11 -19.46
C TRP A 905 26.22 -17.49 -18.83
N PRO A 906 27.17 -18.29 -19.37
CA PRO A 906 27.51 -19.60 -18.83
C PRO A 906 27.90 -19.61 -17.35
N CYS A 907 27.20 -20.43 -16.56
CA CYS A 907 27.64 -20.86 -15.23
C CYS A 907 28.84 -21.83 -15.31
N TRP A 908 29.59 -21.94 -14.20
CA TRP A 908 30.85 -22.66 -14.14
C TRP A 908 30.71 -24.20 -14.11
N LYS A 909 31.81 -24.86 -14.47
CA LYS A 909 32.04 -26.32 -14.55
C LYS A 909 32.15 -27.01 -13.17
N THR A 910 32.43 -26.24 -12.12
CA THR A 910 32.43 -26.70 -10.72
C THR A 910 31.40 -25.91 -9.91
N PRO A 911 30.49 -26.55 -9.15
CA PRO A 911 29.44 -25.86 -8.40
C PRO A 911 29.97 -25.01 -7.24
N ASP A 912 31.20 -25.25 -6.79
CA ASP A 912 31.85 -24.49 -5.71
C ASP A 912 32.32 -23.07 -6.11
N ILE A 913 32.10 -22.67 -7.36
CA ILE A 913 32.45 -21.33 -7.86
C ILE A 913 31.16 -20.59 -8.23
N GLU A 914 30.97 -19.45 -7.57
CA GLU A 914 29.90 -18.48 -7.85
C GLU A 914 29.97 -17.96 -9.29
N SER A 915 28.83 -17.93 -9.99
CA SER A 915 28.75 -17.53 -11.40
C SER A 915 29.31 -16.13 -11.65
N CYS A 916 29.86 -15.89 -12.85
CA CYS A 916 30.44 -14.59 -13.23
C CYS A 916 29.47 -13.43 -13.06
N VAL A 917 28.18 -13.66 -13.33
CA VAL A 917 27.12 -12.66 -13.18
C VAL A 917 26.86 -12.40 -11.70
N THR A 918 26.59 -13.46 -10.94
CA THR A 918 26.35 -13.45 -9.48
C THR A 918 27.49 -12.79 -8.69
N HIS A 919 28.74 -12.97 -9.13
CA HIS A 919 29.92 -12.42 -8.45
C HIS A 919 30.25 -10.96 -8.83
N ILE A 920 29.93 -10.52 -10.06
CA ILE A 920 30.42 -9.24 -10.60
C ILE A 920 29.33 -8.19 -10.76
N PHE A 921 28.14 -8.60 -11.23
CA PHE A 921 27.07 -7.69 -11.65
C PHE A 921 25.84 -7.76 -10.75
N THR A 922 25.60 -8.89 -10.07
CA THR A 922 24.41 -9.04 -9.23
C THR A 922 24.51 -8.17 -7.97
N LEU A 923 23.69 -7.14 -7.99
CA LEU A 923 23.33 -6.31 -6.85
C LEU A 923 22.27 -7.07 -6.03
N GLU A 924 22.58 -7.37 -4.76
CA GLU A 924 21.61 -7.93 -3.82
C GLU A 924 21.23 -6.81 -2.85
N GLU A 925 19.97 -6.36 -2.95
CA GLU A 925 19.37 -5.39 -2.05
C GLU A 925 18.06 -5.94 -1.49
N TYR A 926 17.73 -5.61 -0.24
CA TYR A 926 16.43 -5.88 0.34
C TYR A 926 15.74 -4.58 0.73
N GLU A 927 14.44 -4.53 0.44
CA GLU A 927 13.63 -3.37 0.75
C GLU A 927 13.21 -3.38 2.23
N ARG A 928 13.37 -2.24 2.89
CA ARG A 928 12.99 -2.04 4.28
C ARG A 928 12.06 -0.83 4.38
N MET A 929 10.79 -1.07 4.62
CA MET A 929 9.80 -0.01 4.77
C MET A 929 9.26 -0.03 6.21
N THR A 930 9.67 0.95 7.03
CA THR A 930 9.07 1.17 8.36
C THR A 930 7.85 2.08 8.22
N CYS A 931 6.64 1.52 8.16
CA CYS A 931 5.46 2.35 7.94
C CYS A 931 5.21 3.30 9.11
N SER A 932 5.06 4.57 8.77
CA SER A 932 4.76 5.71 9.67
C SER A 932 3.50 5.52 10.55
N LYS A 933 2.61 4.57 10.19
CA LYS A 933 1.36 4.22 10.89
C LYS A 933 1.39 2.86 11.62
N CYS A 934 1.66 1.71 10.98
CA CYS A 934 1.73 0.39 11.67
C CYS A 934 2.98 0.26 12.55
N ARG A 935 4.02 1.10 12.31
CA ARG A 935 5.41 0.97 12.81
C ARG A 935 6.07 -0.39 12.54
N LYS A 936 5.43 -1.23 11.73
CA LYS A 936 6.04 -2.45 11.22
C LYS A 936 7.08 -2.11 10.18
N ASN A 937 8.07 -2.97 10.19
CA ASN A 937 9.16 -3.00 9.27
C ASN A 937 9.16 -4.41 8.63
N PRO A 938 8.32 -4.67 7.61
CA PRO A 938 8.39 -5.92 6.89
C PRO A 938 9.77 -6.00 6.24
N ASN A 939 10.49 -7.09 6.48
CA ASN A 939 11.59 -7.44 5.60
C ASN A 939 10.95 -8.00 4.33
N TYR A 940 11.04 -7.26 3.25
CA TYR A 940 10.72 -7.77 1.92
C TYR A 940 11.82 -8.77 1.52
N PRO A 941 11.53 -9.74 0.63
CA PRO A 941 12.57 -10.66 0.16
C PRO A 941 13.71 -9.87 -0.49
N GLU A 942 14.92 -10.42 -0.34
CA GLU A 942 16.12 -9.94 -1.01
C GLU A 942 15.93 -10.06 -2.53
N GLN A 943 16.19 -8.97 -3.24
CA GLN A 943 16.03 -8.85 -4.69
C GLN A 943 17.42 -8.81 -5.33
N SER A 944 17.65 -9.75 -6.24
CA SER A 944 18.82 -9.77 -7.12
C SER A 944 18.52 -8.98 -8.39
N SER A 945 19.34 -7.98 -8.70
CA SER A 945 19.26 -7.17 -9.91
C SER A 945 20.65 -6.95 -10.53
N TYR A 946 20.72 -6.35 -11.72
CA TYR A 946 21.99 -6.05 -12.39
C TYR A 946 22.41 -4.56 -12.29
N GLY A 947 21.63 -3.74 -11.60
CA GLY A 947 21.82 -2.29 -11.49
C GLY A 947 20.52 -1.52 -11.23
N VAL A 948 20.63 -0.19 -11.18
CA VAL A 948 19.50 0.73 -10.96
C VAL A 948 18.96 1.23 -12.28
N VAL A 949 17.64 1.18 -12.48
CA VAL A 949 16.94 1.76 -13.64
C VAL A 949 16.24 3.04 -13.22
N VAL A 950 16.32 4.11 -14.03
CA VAL A 950 15.82 5.45 -13.68
C VAL A 950 15.50 6.27 -14.94
N ALA A 951 14.52 7.16 -14.88
CA ALA A 951 14.19 8.06 -15.99
C ALA A 951 15.17 9.25 -16.10
N ALA A 952 15.53 9.61 -17.33
CA ALA A 952 16.53 10.62 -17.66
C ALA A 952 16.09 12.06 -17.33
N ASP A 953 14.79 12.33 -17.40
CA ASP A 953 14.16 13.61 -17.07
C ASP A 953 14.16 13.86 -15.55
N SER A 954 13.78 12.85 -14.77
CA SER A 954 13.70 12.88 -13.31
C SER A 954 15.04 13.24 -12.66
N ILE A 955 16.16 12.78 -13.25
CA ILE A 955 17.51 13.17 -12.81
C ILE A 955 17.78 14.65 -13.10
N ARG A 956 17.44 15.13 -14.30
CA ARG A 956 17.64 16.53 -14.72
C ARG A 956 16.80 17.49 -13.88
N ASP A 957 15.52 17.18 -13.69
CA ASP A 957 14.56 18.07 -13.04
C ASP A 957 14.88 18.21 -11.55
N LEU A 958 15.30 17.13 -10.87
CA LEU A 958 15.82 17.21 -9.50
C LEU A 958 17.18 17.92 -9.41
N LYS A 959 18.08 17.75 -10.40
CA LYS A 959 19.33 18.53 -10.45
C LYS A 959 19.05 20.03 -10.62
N CYS A 960 18.07 20.37 -11.46
CA CYS A 960 17.62 21.74 -11.69
C CYS A 960 16.99 22.35 -10.43
N ALA A 961 16.02 21.66 -9.82
CA ALA A 961 15.29 22.14 -8.64
C ALA A 961 16.16 22.32 -7.39
N PHE A 962 17.19 21.47 -7.20
CA PHE A 962 17.99 21.48 -5.97
C PHE A 962 19.45 21.94 -6.15
N GLY A 963 19.99 21.97 -7.38
CA GLY A 963 21.23 22.63 -7.81
C GLY A 963 22.57 22.09 -7.26
N LYS A 964 22.63 21.73 -5.98
CA LYS A 964 23.83 21.32 -5.24
C LYS A 964 23.84 19.82 -4.88
N MET A 965 22.77 19.09 -5.21
CA MET A 965 22.70 17.65 -4.98
C MET A 965 23.62 16.88 -5.95
N LYS A 966 24.27 15.84 -5.45
CA LYS A 966 25.01 14.89 -6.28
C LYS A 966 24.08 13.83 -6.87
N LEU A 967 24.56 13.12 -7.88
CA LEU A 967 23.83 12.01 -8.50
C LEU A 967 23.36 10.97 -7.46
N GLU A 968 24.19 10.59 -6.49
CA GLU A 968 23.78 9.60 -5.48
C GLU A 968 22.70 10.10 -4.50
N ASP A 969 22.53 11.41 -4.33
CA ASP A 969 21.40 12.00 -3.58
C ASP A 969 20.12 12.01 -4.43
N ILE A 970 20.25 12.34 -5.72
CA ILE A 970 19.13 12.40 -6.67
C ILE A 970 18.55 11.00 -6.91
N LEU A 971 19.40 10.00 -7.15
CA LEU A 971 18.99 8.60 -7.27
C LEU A 971 18.28 8.11 -6.00
N LYS A 972 18.70 8.60 -4.82
CA LYS A 972 18.02 8.27 -3.55
C LYS A 972 16.64 8.91 -3.47
N LEU A 973 16.49 10.17 -3.88
CA LEU A 973 15.20 10.86 -3.89
C LEU A 973 14.21 10.20 -4.86
N ILE A 974 14.61 9.90 -6.09
CA ILE A 974 13.75 9.21 -7.07
C ILE A 974 13.30 7.84 -6.51
N ARG A 975 14.23 7.08 -5.92
CA ARG A 975 13.88 5.80 -5.28
C ARG A 975 13.05 5.95 -3.99
N MET A 976 13.05 7.12 -3.35
CA MET A 976 12.14 7.44 -2.25
C MET A 976 10.74 7.88 -2.72
N GLU A 977 10.53 8.25 -3.99
CA GLU A 977 9.17 8.44 -4.52
C GLU A 977 8.40 7.12 -4.61
N TYR A 978 9.12 5.99 -4.75
CA TYR A 978 8.52 4.67 -4.62
C TYR A 978 8.04 4.44 -3.18
N THR A 979 6.71 4.43 -3.00
CA THR A 979 6.08 4.16 -1.71
C THR A 979 5.38 2.80 -1.69
N MET A 980 5.80 1.92 -0.77
CA MET A 980 5.08 0.68 -0.52
C MET A 980 3.98 0.85 0.52
N LEU A 981 2.86 0.17 0.28
CA LEU A 981 1.81 -0.02 1.29
C LEU A 981 2.35 -0.99 2.36
N CYS A 982 2.19 -0.70 3.67
CA CYS A 982 2.44 -1.71 4.72
C CYS A 982 1.46 -2.85 4.50
N ASP A 983 2.00 -3.95 3.97
CA ASP A 983 1.25 -4.99 3.28
C ASP A 983 0.20 -5.63 4.20
N THR A 984 -1.05 -5.66 3.74
CA THR A 984 -2.17 -6.18 4.51
C THR A 984 -2.21 -7.72 4.56
N LYS A 985 -1.36 -8.43 3.81
CA LYS A 985 -1.10 -9.87 3.98
C LYS A 985 -0.18 -10.11 5.20
N THR A 986 0.87 -9.30 5.40
CA THR A 986 1.79 -9.32 6.56
C THR A 986 1.31 -8.46 7.77
N GLU A 987 -0.01 -8.45 8.00
CA GLU A 987 -0.69 -7.71 9.09
C GLU A 987 -0.39 -6.16 9.08
N GLY A 988 -0.34 -5.50 7.93
CA GLY A 988 0.13 -4.11 7.77
C GLY A 988 -0.91 -2.96 7.77
N CYS A 989 -0.41 -1.71 7.84
CA CYS A 989 -1.19 -0.46 7.95
C CYS A 989 -2.04 -0.08 6.73
N GLY A 990 -1.79 -0.67 5.56
CA GLY A 990 -2.38 -0.27 4.27
C GLY A 990 -2.01 1.15 3.78
N LYS A 991 -1.30 1.95 4.57
CA LYS A 991 -0.77 3.26 4.18
C LYS A 991 0.47 3.09 3.32
N ALA A 992 0.62 3.91 2.28
CA ALA A 992 1.87 4.15 1.56
C ALA A 992 2.95 4.79 2.46
N ASN A 993 4.21 4.37 2.30
CA ASN A 993 5.38 4.95 2.98
C ASN A 993 6.63 4.74 2.14
N PHE A 994 7.59 5.64 2.29
CA PHE A 994 8.90 5.57 1.65
C PHE A 994 9.64 4.28 2.00
N VAL A 995 10.31 3.71 1.00
CA VAL A 995 11.14 2.52 1.13
C VAL A 995 12.59 2.93 1.42
N GLN A 996 13.24 2.27 2.38
CA GLN A 996 14.69 2.32 2.55
C GLN A 996 15.29 1.12 1.83
N HIS A 997 16.19 1.35 0.88
CA HIS A 997 16.93 0.27 0.22
C HIS A 997 18.21 -0.03 1.00
N ILE A 998 18.33 -1.28 1.48
CA ILE A 998 19.54 -1.76 2.13
C ILE A 998 20.22 -2.77 1.21
N ILE A 999 21.52 -2.59 1.02
CA ILE A 999 22.33 -3.48 0.21
C ILE A 999 23.00 -4.53 1.10
N SER A 1000 22.89 -5.80 0.72
CA SER A 1000 23.55 -6.93 1.40
C SER A 1000 24.84 -7.32 0.68
N LYS A 1001 24.87 -7.23 -0.66
CA LYS A 1001 26.03 -7.49 -1.50
C LYS A 1001 26.20 -6.38 -2.53
N CYS A 1002 27.36 -5.71 -2.47
CA CYS A 1002 27.71 -4.66 -3.42
C CYS A 1002 28.50 -5.26 -4.59
N PRO A 1003 28.01 -5.17 -5.83
CA PRO A 1003 28.65 -5.80 -6.98
C PRO A 1003 29.92 -5.03 -7.39
N PRO A 1004 31.04 -5.71 -7.72
CA PRO A 1004 32.25 -5.07 -8.23
C PRO A 1004 32.04 -4.12 -9.43
N ILE A 1005 30.96 -4.34 -10.21
CA ILE A 1005 30.45 -3.43 -11.22
C ILE A 1005 29.05 -2.97 -10.83
N PHE A 1006 28.87 -1.67 -10.61
CA PHE A 1006 27.56 -1.07 -10.36
C PHE A 1006 27.03 -0.45 -11.66
N THR A 1007 25.87 -0.91 -12.12
CA THR A 1007 25.25 -0.43 -13.37
C THR A 1007 24.13 0.56 -13.07
N ILE A 1008 24.02 1.62 -13.87
CA ILE A 1008 22.85 2.50 -13.94
C ILE A 1008 22.31 2.48 -15.37
N VAL A 1009 20.99 2.34 -15.54
CA VAL A 1009 20.29 2.38 -16.83
C VAL A 1009 19.37 3.60 -16.85
N LEU A 1010 19.43 4.39 -17.92
CA LEU A 1010 18.63 5.59 -18.14
C LEU A 1010 17.55 5.33 -19.19
N ILE A 1011 16.29 5.58 -18.83
CA ILE A 1011 15.14 5.53 -19.75
C ILE A 1011 14.85 6.94 -20.28
N TRP A 1012 14.65 7.05 -21.58
CA TRP A 1012 14.32 8.30 -22.28
C TRP A 1012 12.95 8.16 -22.93
N GLU A 1013 11.91 8.76 -22.33
CA GLU A 1013 10.52 8.57 -22.81
C GLU A 1013 10.22 9.28 -24.14
N LYS A 1014 11.06 10.25 -24.53
CA LYS A 1014 10.83 11.17 -25.64
C LYS A 1014 12.13 11.41 -26.41
N ASN A 1015 12.01 11.92 -27.64
CA ASN A 1015 13.16 12.48 -28.37
C ASN A 1015 13.52 13.84 -27.78
N GLU A 1016 14.32 13.82 -26.73
CA GLU A 1016 14.75 15.02 -26.01
C GLU A 1016 15.73 15.88 -26.82
N THR A 1017 15.71 17.18 -26.57
CA THR A 1017 16.55 18.18 -27.24
C THR A 1017 18.03 18.05 -26.83
N ALA A 1018 18.91 18.63 -27.64
CA ALA A 1018 20.35 18.72 -27.31
C ALA A 1018 20.61 19.37 -25.94
N ASN A 1019 19.77 20.31 -25.52
CA ASN A 1019 19.87 20.99 -24.22
C ASN A 1019 19.42 20.08 -23.05
N GLU A 1020 18.33 19.33 -23.21
CA GLU A 1020 17.87 18.36 -22.21
C GLU A 1020 18.90 17.23 -22.03
N ILE A 1021 19.46 16.71 -23.13
CA ILE A 1021 20.59 15.77 -23.12
C ILE A 1021 21.81 16.38 -22.41
N ASN A 1022 22.11 17.67 -22.64
CA ASN A 1022 23.20 18.37 -21.97
C ASN A 1022 22.97 18.45 -20.45
N GLU A 1023 21.80 18.91 -20.00
CA GLU A 1023 21.48 19.02 -18.56
C GLU A 1023 21.41 17.66 -17.85
N THR A 1024 20.84 16.62 -18.47
CA THR A 1024 20.91 15.26 -17.93
C THR A 1024 22.37 14.78 -17.85
N THR A 1025 23.20 15.01 -18.88
CA THR A 1025 24.61 14.59 -18.84
C THR A 1025 25.46 15.42 -17.84
N LYS A 1026 25.11 16.68 -17.58
CA LYS A 1026 25.66 17.51 -16.49
C LYS A 1026 25.24 17.02 -15.10
N ALA A 1027 24.03 16.47 -14.98
CA ALA A 1027 23.50 15.96 -13.73
C ALA A 1027 24.23 14.69 -13.26
N LEU A 1028 24.77 13.90 -14.20
CA LEU A 1028 25.54 12.68 -13.97
C LEU A 1028 26.96 12.98 -13.45
N ASP A 1029 27.28 12.38 -12.29
CA ASP A 1029 28.60 12.51 -11.65
C ASP A 1029 29.53 11.34 -12.01
N TRP A 1030 30.80 11.64 -12.32
CA TRP A 1030 31.79 10.63 -12.75
C TRP A 1030 32.25 9.68 -11.63
N GLU A 1031 32.10 10.12 -10.38
CA GLU A 1031 32.36 9.37 -9.15
C GLU A 1031 31.16 9.52 -8.22
N ILE A 1032 30.60 8.39 -7.79
CA ILE A 1032 29.43 8.31 -6.91
C ILE A 1032 29.82 7.60 -5.60
N ASP A 1033 29.20 8.00 -4.50
CA ASP A 1033 29.32 7.29 -3.22
C ASP A 1033 28.06 6.46 -2.96
N VAL A 1034 28.15 5.17 -3.23
CA VAL A 1034 27.01 4.23 -3.14
C VAL A 1034 26.55 4.07 -1.68
N SER A 1035 27.39 4.39 -0.69
CA SER A 1035 27.01 4.41 0.74
C SER A 1035 26.08 5.55 1.14
N ARG A 1036 25.87 6.54 0.26
CA ARG A 1036 24.86 7.60 0.45
C ARG A 1036 23.52 7.17 -0.13
N LEU A 1037 23.54 6.47 -1.27
CA LEU A 1037 22.36 5.89 -1.91
C LEU A 1037 21.74 4.77 -1.06
N TYR A 1038 22.54 3.77 -0.67
CA TYR A 1038 22.10 2.60 0.09
C TYR A 1038 22.50 2.67 1.56
N GLU A 1039 21.62 2.17 2.43
CA GLU A 1039 21.97 1.86 3.81
C GLU A 1039 22.72 0.50 3.89
N GLY A 1040 23.60 0.34 4.89
CA GLY A 1040 24.33 -0.91 5.16
C GLY A 1040 25.82 -0.92 4.76
N LEU A 1041 26.28 0.00 3.92
CA LEU A 1041 27.68 0.10 3.48
C LEU A 1041 28.59 0.86 4.48
N GLU A 1042 29.90 0.66 4.35
CA GLU A 1042 30.88 1.59 4.93
C GLU A 1042 30.74 2.99 4.29
N PRO A 1043 30.82 4.07 5.07
CA PRO A 1043 30.88 5.43 4.52
C PRO A 1043 32.03 5.60 3.53
N ASN A 1044 31.79 6.34 2.44
CA ASN A 1044 32.71 6.55 1.32
C ASN A 1044 32.99 5.28 0.50
N THR A 1045 31.97 4.44 0.30
CA THR A 1045 32.03 3.31 -0.65
C THR A 1045 31.88 3.85 -2.08
N THR A 1046 33.01 4.27 -2.65
CA THR A 1046 33.06 5.02 -3.91
C THR A 1046 33.19 4.14 -5.14
N TYR A 1047 32.46 4.54 -6.19
CA TYR A 1047 32.39 3.89 -7.49
C TYR A 1047 32.69 4.92 -8.59
N ARG A 1048 33.39 4.51 -9.65
CA ARG A 1048 33.92 5.41 -10.68
C ARG A 1048 33.52 4.93 -12.08
N LEU A 1049 32.97 5.83 -12.89
CA LEU A 1049 32.46 5.49 -14.22
C LEU A 1049 33.60 5.07 -15.15
N VAL A 1050 33.55 3.83 -15.67
CA VAL A 1050 34.59 3.28 -16.55
C VAL A 1050 34.16 3.19 -18.01
N SER A 1051 32.86 2.96 -18.26
CA SER A 1051 32.29 2.92 -19.62
C SER A 1051 30.80 3.16 -19.61
N MET A 1052 30.27 3.73 -20.69
CA MET A 1052 28.84 3.86 -20.93
C MET A 1052 28.48 3.59 -22.39
N VAL A 1053 27.26 3.11 -22.61
CA VAL A 1053 26.59 3.01 -23.91
C VAL A 1053 25.65 4.21 -24.04
N GLY A 1054 25.52 4.77 -25.23
CA GLY A 1054 24.51 5.79 -25.53
C GLY A 1054 24.06 5.74 -26.97
N CYS A 1055 22.84 6.21 -27.21
CA CYS A 1055 22.17 6.24 -28.50
C CYS A 1055 22.06 7.67 -29.03
N GLY A 1056 22.59 7.92 -30.23
CA GLY A 1056 22.50 9.19 -30.93
C GLY A 1056 21.20 9.39 -31.72
N GLU A 1057 21.23 10.35 -32.63
CA GLU A 1057 20.21 10.48 -33.68
C GLU A 1057 20.23 9.25 -34.61
N GLU A 1058 19.10 9.01 -35.29
CA GLU A 1058 18.87 7.87 -36.20
C GLU A 1058 19.04 6.46 -35.58
N GLU A 1059 19.14 6.38 -34.25
CA GLU A 1059 19.52 5.18 -33.47
C GLU A 1059 20.99 4.73 -33.67
N GLU A 1060 21.93 5.68 -33.88
CA GLU A 1060 23.36 5.41 -33.82
C GLU A 1060 23.84 5.08 -32.40
N TYR A 1061 23.95 3.79 -32.06
CA TYR A 1061 24.58 3.37 -30.80
C TYR A 1061 26.11 3.61 -30.82
N LEU A 1062 26.65 4.13 -29.71
CA LEU A 1062 28.09 4.25 -29.48
C LEU A 1062 28.50 3.85 -28.06
N CYS A 1063 29.79 3.52 -27.90
CA CYS A 1063 30.42 3.23 -26.61
C CYS A 1063 31.41 4.34 -26.24
N LEU A 1064 31.29 4.89 -25.03
CA LEU A 1064 32.24 5.83 -24.43
C LEU A 1064 32.95 5.12 -23.28
N ALA A 1065 34.28 5.18 -23.21
CA ALA A 1065 35.03 4.57 -22.11
C ALA A 1065 36.27 5.36 -21.68
N PHE A 1066 36.57 5.27 -20.38
CA PHE A 1066 37.69 5.93 -19.75
C PHE A 1066 38.97 5.08 -19.85
N ARG A 1067 40.01 5.59 -20.50
CA ARG A 1067 41.26 4.86 -20.74
C ARG A 1067 42.47 5.79 -20.78
N LYS A 1068 43.48 5.53 -19.93
CA LYS A 1068 44.69 6.37 -19.79
C LYS A 1068 44.35 7.84 -19.51
N PHE A 1069 43.57 8.08 -18.44
CA PHE A 1069 43.19 9.41 -17.95
C PHE A 1069 42.40 10.29 -18.96
N ARG A 1070 41.66 9.67 -19.87
CA ARG A 1070 40.80 10.36 -20.84
C ARG A 1070 39.65 9.49 -21.33
N TRP A 1071 38.55 10.13 -21.69
CA TRP A 1071 37.41 9.52 -22.38
C TRP A 1071 37.67 9.33 -23.87
N VAL A 1072 37.18 8.20 -24.39
CA VAL A 1072 37.36 7.75 -25.78
C VAL A 1072 36.04 7.16 -26.28
N SER A 1073 35.58 7.59 -27.44
CA SER A 1073 34.41 7.06 -28.15
C SER A 1073 34.80 5.98 -29.16
N TYR A 1074 33.97 4.95 -29.26
CA TYR A 1074 34.02 3.85 -30.22
C TYR A 1074 32.64 3.76 -30.89
N ARG A 1075 32.63 3.48 -32.19
CA ARG A 1075 31.42 3.24 -33.00
C ARG A 1075 31.39 1.82 -33.56
N HIS A 1076 30.33 1.47 -34.28
CA HIS A 1076 30.30 0.26 -35.11
C HIS A 1076 31.35 0.37 -36.22
N GLU A 1077 32.02 -0.75 -36.52
CA GLU A 1077 33.14 -0.96 -37.47
C GLU A 1077 34.39 -0.05 -37.38
N ALA A 1078 34.28 1.16 -36.83
CA ALA A 1078 35.35 2.14 -36.76
C ALA A 1078 36.44 1.77 -35.74
N LEU A 1079 37.53 1.17 -36.22
CA LEU A 1079 38.82 1.06 -35.50
C LEU A 1079 39.37 2.44 -35.06
N ALA A 1080 38.91 3.52 -35.72
CA ALA A 1080 39.25 4.92 -35.44
C ALA A 1080 38.60 5.44 -34.14
N LYS A 1081 39.16 5.04 -32.99
CA LYS A 1081 38.80 5.56 -31.66
C LYS A 1081 38.89 7.10 -31.60
N LYS A 1082 37.77 7.80 -31.34
CA LYS A 1082 37.76 9.27 -31.20
C LYS A 1082 38.08 9.65 -29.75
N VAL A 1083 39.14 10.45 -29.54
CA VAL A 1083 39.46 10.96 -28.19
C VAL A 1083 38.47 12.09 -27.86
N VAL A 1084 37.81 11.98 -26.70
CA VAL A 1084 36.86 12.98 -26.20
C VAL A 1084 37.51 13.87 -25.15
N GLY A 1085 38.25 13.29 -24.18
CA GLY A 1085 39.04 14.05 -23.21
C GLY A 1085 38.53 13.98 -21.78
N SER A 1086 38.16 15.13 -21.19
CA SER A 1086 37.66 15.23 -19.81
C SER A 1086 36.16 14.90 -19.69
N TRP A 1087 35.61 14.75 -18.47
CA TRP A 1087 34.16 14.59 -18.28
C TRP A 1087 33.36 15.78 -18.85
N LYS A 1088 33.86 17.02 -18.70
CA LYS A 1088 33.25 18.20 -19.34
C LYS A 1088 33.21 18.11 -20.87
N ASN A 1089 34.16 17.39 -21.47
CA ASN A 1089 34.16 17.12 -22.90
C ASN A 1089 33.18 16.00 -23.28
N VAL A 1090 32.86 15.06 -22.37
CA VAL A 1090 31.83 14.03 -22.58
C VAL A 1090 30.45 14.67 -22.56
N VAL A 1091 30.16 15.50 -21.56
CA VAL A 1091 28.94 16.33 -21.49
C VAL A 1091 28.71 17.07 -22.81
N ARG A 1092 29.70 17.85 -23.25
CA ARG A 1092 29.61 18.63 -24.51
C ARG A 1092 29.59 17.73 -25.76
N PHE A 1093 30.18 16.54 -25.73
CA PHE A 1093 30.10 15.58 -26.84
C PHE A 1093 28.71 14.95 -26.95
N CYS A 1094 28.03 14.69 -25.82
CA CYS A 1094 26.64 14.24 -25.80
C CYS A 1094 25.70 15.33 -26.34
N GLU A 1095 25.93 16.59 -25.99
CA GLU A 1095 25.23 17.75 -26.59
C GLU A 1095 25.51 17.90 -28.10
N GLU A 1096 26.78 18.01 -28.52
CA GLU A 1096 27.24 18.17 -29.92
C GLU A 1096 26.77 17.07 -30.88
N ARG A 1097 26.34 15.92 -30.35
CA ARG A 1097 25.97 14.72 -31.12
C ARG A 1097 24.61 14.14 -30.72
N LYS A 1098 23.85 14.85 -29.88
CA LYS A 1098 22.58 14.42 -29.28
C LYS A 1098 22.59 12.95 -28.81
N VAL A 1099 23.69 12.54 -28.16
CA VAL A 1099 23.89 11.17 -27.66
C VAL A 1099 23.30 11.06 -26.28
N ARG A 1100 22.14 10.40 -26.19
CA ARG A 1100 21.47 10.00 -24.95
C ARG A 1100 22.27 8.88 -24.27
N PRO A 1101 22.89 9.06 -23.09
CA PRO A 1101 23.49 7.94 -22.36
C PRO A 1101 22.39 6.98 -21.89
N GLU A 1102 22.54 5.68 -22.12
CA GLU A 1102 21.55 4.66 -21.75
C GLU A 1102 22.02 3.71 -20.66
N ILE A 1103 23.29 3.30 -20.69
CA ILE A 1103 23.85 2.33 -19.75
C ILE A 1103 25.17 2.85 -19.23
N LEU A 1104 25.34 2.95 -17.93
CA LEU A 1104 26.52 3.47 -17.25
C LEU A 1104 27.10 2.41 -16.32
N PHE A 1105 28.32 1.96 -16.61
CA PHE A 1105 29.05 0.98 -15.80
C PHE A 1105 30.11 1.69 -14.93
N TYR A 1106 29.95 1.57 -13.61
CA TYR A 1106 30.90 2.04 -12.62
C TYR A 1106 31.68 0.87 -12.03
N GLU A 1107 32.99 1.04 -11.85
CA GLU A 1107 33.86 0.04 -11.20
C GLU A 1107 34.17 0.48 -9.75
N ALA A 1108 34.15 -0.47 -8.81
CA ALA A 1108 34.42 -0.20 -7.39
C ALA A 1108 35.84 0.34 -7.16
N VAL A 1109 35.96 1.47 -6.46
CA VAL A 1109 37.27 2.05 -6.10
C VAL A 1109 37.83 1.31 -4.89
N LYS A 1110 38.77 0.38 -5.14
CA LYS A 1110 39.52 -0.30 -4.08
C LYS A 1110 40.32 0.74 -3.26
N LYS A 1111 40.07 0.75 -1.95
CA LYS A 1111 40.88 1.45 -0.93
C LYS A 1111 42.29 0.85 -0.86
#